data_AF-A0A8S3RLW4-F1
#
_entry.id   AF-A0A8S3RLW4-F1
#
_cell.length_a   1.000
_cell.length_b   1.000
_cell.length_c   1.000
_cell.angle_alpha   90.00
_cell.angle_beta   90.00
_cell.angle_gamma   90.00
#
_symmetry.space_group_name_H-M   'P 1'
#
loop_
_entity.id
_entity.type
_entity.pdbx_description
1 polymer ?
#
loop_
_entity_poly.entity_id
_entity_poly.type
_entity_poly.pdbx_seq_one_letter_code
_entity_poly.pdbx_strand_id
1 'polypeptide(L)'
;MKIAEQESLSEYRKRHDINRNHSKRLDVLLKSNALCRQHVPAVGNCFFEAVSRQTTEKIDAITLRQLLCNHIEENANYYGEFLNSAEDNLCNEIELLRQEDSWQNNLSDTMPLAIANLLAVTVKIYSSNPDQPVVVITPSLTETYEKQEITLAYLCGLQLESENELEICDDLDCQPSTADITIEYSNENTSGTPSKVQNPLRDDEIITPRKQAKYQSPKKRRLTRKKIANPESWKKNIRKIKCQSGMEYVSDTGKTVKARSIKKHACSKCRFRCADKLSEDERLALFNNYWNLKSYERQRDYISSRVLERNSIGSPSKKRSRSKTIPVLFPIKEENTVHNRTPTEDLNIIRAHIEAFPVVESHYTRKDTNRKYLDSDLTIRKMYDLYKDECHDQQKRCVKEHVYRNIFCSEYNMSFHKPKKDQCLICHNYNTMIETGNTDEAVKRIYTEHQQRKVRGREEKQIDKEIAKKDKSYQAVTFDLEAVLPTPCSLVSQVYYKRKLSCYNLSFYSLGDNKGTCYLWNETEGERGSCEVASCLHKYITSLPPYVRHISFYSDNCMGQNRNKFVAAALLYSVKVNKHINIIDQKYLETGHTHMECDSMHAAIEHAKRKTNIYIPSQWDTVIHMARRNNPYVVIPLKYWDILDFKSLQKENYKNMEQNKKGEKVRWREIKQLQFRKETPNIIYYKYSFREEFNEIACKVVTRGRQKLVDNLAVSSKYKERLPITEAKKADLLSLCQSGIIPADCVQFYKSLPTKKGKKDRLPEPDVEEQDQDSD
;
A
#
# COMPACT_ATOMS: atom_id res chain seq x y z
N MET A 1 11.90 9.10 17.14
CA MET A 1 11.47 7.96 16.28
C MET A 1 10.05 8.13 15.72
N LYS A 2 9.83 7.89 14.40
CA LYS A 2 8.60 7.30 13.77
C LYS A 2 8.64 7.40 12.23
N ILE A 3 9.45 6.54 11.63
CA ILE A 3 9.19 6.04 10.28
C ILE A 3 8.75 4.58 10.49
N ALA A 4 7.48 4.31 10.22
CA ALA A 4 6.92 2.96 10.14
C ALA A 4 5.90 3.00 8.99
N GLU A 5 6.02 2.04 8.08
CA GLU A 5 5.35 2.06 6.79
C GLU A 5 3.89 1.59 6.87
N GLN A 6 3.15 1.74 5.76
CA GLN A 6 1.77 1.27 5.65
C GLN A 6 1.72 -0.27 5.52
N GLU A 7 1.93 -0.96 6.63
CA GLU A 7 1.70 -2.40 6.75
C GLU A 7 0.20 -2.72 6.63
N SER A 8 -0.19 -3.73 5.85
CA SER A 8 -1.61 -4.12 5.76
C SER A 8 -2.10 -4.70 7.09
N LEU A 9 -3.40 -4.59 7.37
CA LEU A 9 -3.99 -5.16 8.59
C LEU A 9 -3.77 -6.69 8.73
N SER A 10 -3.55 -7.39 7.62
CA SER A 10 -3.13 -8.79 7.56
C SER A 10 -1.66 -9.00 7.92
N GLU A 11 -0.75 -8.18 7.39
CA GLU A 11 0.68 -8.24 7.72
C GLU A 11 0.91 -7.81 9.17
N TYR A 12 0.28 -6.73 9.62
CA TYR A 12 0.33 -6.26 11.01
C TYR A 12 -0.12 -7.36 11.98
N ARG A 13 -1.20 -8.10 11.66
CA ARG A 13 -1.62 -9.26 12.48
C ARG A 13 -0.60 -10.39 12.44
N LYS A 14 -0.10 -10.77 11.27
CA LYS A 14 0.97 -11.78 11.14
C LYS A 14 2.21 -11.38 11.95
N ARG A 15 2.70 -10.16 11.80
CA ARG A 15 3.86 -9.60 12.53
C ARG A 15 3.59 -9.50 14.03
N HIS A 16 2.39 -9.08 14.44
CA HIS A 16 1.98 -9.07 15.85
C HIS A 16 1.98 -10.48 16.45
N ASP A 17 1.43 -11.47 15.74
CA ASP A 17 1.36 -12.86 16.22
C ASP A 17 2.74 -13.55 16.20
N ILE A 18 3.59 -13.26 15.21
CA ILE A 18 5.01 -13.65 15.18
C ILE A 18 5.75 -13.05 16.38
N ASN A 19 5.65 -11.73 16.61
CA ASN A 19 6.28 -11.06 17.74
C ASN A 19 5.77 -11.60 19.09
N ARG A 20 4.47 -11.92 19.19
CA ARG A 20 3.86 -12.54 20.37
C ARG A 20 4.41 -13.95 20.59
N ASN A 21 4.66 -14.72 19.53
CA ASN A 21 5.26 -16.05 19.63
C ASN A 21 6.76 -15.98 19.96
N HIS A 22 7.50 -15.02 19.40
CA HIS A 22 8.91 -14.75 19.75
C HIS A 22 9.04 -14.34 21.23
N SER A 23 8.16 -13.46 21.70
CA SER A 23 8.10 -13.04 23.10
C SER A 23 7.75 -14.20 24.04
N LYS A 24 6.79 -15.07 23.69
CA LYS A 24 6.50 -16.30 24.44
C LYS A 24 7.69 -17.25 24.51
N ARG A 25 8.40 -17.49 23.40
CA ARG A 25 9.59 -18.36 23.35
C ARG A 25 10.68 -17.83 24.28
N LEU A 26 10.96 -16.52 24.21
CA LEU A 26 11.91 -15.85 25.09
C LEU A 26 11.47 -15.91 26.56
N ASP A 27 10.18 -15.76 26.86
CA ASP A 27 9.66 -15.85 28.24
C ASP A 27 9.77 -17.27 28.82
N VAL A 28 9.68 -18.32 27.98
CA VAL A 28 9.94 -19.71 28.40
C VAL A 28 11.44 -19.90 28.67
N LEU A 29 12.31 -19.42 27.78
CA LEU A 29 13.76 -19.53 27.91
C LEU A 29 14.30 -18.79 29.15
N LEU A 30 13.80 -17.58 29.43
CA LEU A 30 14.19 -16.83 30.62
C LEU A 30 13.73 -17.56 31.89
N LYS A 31 12.50 -18.09 31.91
CA LYS A 31 12.00 -18.87 33.06
C LYS A 31 12.79 -20.15 33.32
N SER A 32 13.21 -20.88 32.28
CA SER A 32 14.05 -22.08 32.44
C SER A 32 15.46 -21.76 32.95
N ASN A 33 15.90 -20.50 32.83
CA ASN A 33 17.16 -19.98 33.37
C ASN A 33 16.96 -19.23 34.71
N ALA A 34 15.78 -19.32 35.34
CA ALA A 34 15.41 -18.59 36.56
C ALA A 34 15.48 -17.04 36.46
N LEU A 35 15.38 -16.50 35.25
CA LEU A 35 15.42 -15.06 34.97
C LEU A 35 14.01 -14.46 34.80
N CYS A 36 13.84 -13.20 35.19
CA CYS A 36 12.61 -12.43 34.99
C CYS A 36 12.88 -11.20 34.12
N ARG A 37 12.11 -11.02 33.03
CA ARG A 37 12.27 -9.87 32.12
C ARG A 37 11.72 -8.59 32.76
N GLN A 38 12.60 -7.64 33.07
CA GLN A 38 12.21 -6.25 33.33
C GLN A 38 12.08 -5.50 32.00
N HIS A 39 10.97 -4.80 31.80
CA HIS A 39 10.76 -4.01 30.58
C HIS A 39 11.41 -2.62 30.70
N VAL A 40 12.10 -2.21 29.64
CA VAL A 40 12.59 -0.85 29.38
C VAL A 40 11.70 -0.16 28.34
N PRO A 41 11.63 1.19 28.29
CA PRO A 41 10.83 1.90 27.30
C PRO A 41 11.29 1.58 25.87
N ALA A 42 10.34 1.37 24.95
CA ALA A 42 10.61 1.04 23.54
C ALA A 42 10.98 2.29 22.71
N VAL A 43 12.10 2.92 23.10
CA VAL A 43 12.71 4.09 22.45
C VAL A 43 14.16 3.79 22.04
N GLY A 44 14.83 4.67 21.29
CA GLY A 44 16.18 4.38 20.76
C GLY A 44 17.24 4.19 21.86
N ASN A 45 16.98 4.69 23.06
CA ASN A 45 17.80 4.50 24.27
C ASN A 45 17.60 3.15 25.00
N CYS A 46 16.74 2.24 24.51
CA CYS A 46 16.35 1.04 25.27
C CYS A 46 17.51 0.12 25.68
N PHE A 47 18.53 -0.03 24.82
CA PHE A 47 19.74 -0.81 25.11
C PHE A 47 20.56 -0.19 26.26
N PHE A 48 20.88 1.10 26.14
CA PHE A 48 21.65 1.83 27.14
C PHE A 48 20.93 1.86 28.50
N GLU A 49 19.60 2.02 28.50
CA GLU A 49 18.75 1.92 29.69
C GLU A 49 18.77 0.50 30.32
N ALA A 50 18.83 -0.56 29.51
CA ALA A 50 18.90 -1.94 30.00
C ALA A 50 20.27 -2.28 30.61
N VAL A 51 21.35 -1.71 30.07
CA VAL A 51 22.72 -1.85 30.60
C VAL A 51 22.91 -1.00 31.85
N SER A 52 22.54 0.29 31.82
CA SER A 52 22.63 1.26 32.95
C SER A 52 21.94 0.77 34.22
N ARG A 53 20.85 -0.01 34.11
CA ARG A 53 20.17 -0.62 35.28
C ARG A 53 20.91 -1.80 35.90
N GLN A 54 21.95 -2.32 35.25
CA GLN A 54 22.73 -3.49 35.67
C GLN A 54 24.20 -3.12 36.01
N THR A 55 24.63 -1.89 35.76
CA THR A 55 25.94 -1.40 36.20
C THR A 55 25.92 -1.06 37.68
N THR A 56 27.03 -1.36 38.35
CA THR A 56 27.29 -1.03 39.77
C THR A 56 27.55 0.47 39.94
N GLU A 57 28.26 1.05 38.99
CA GLU A 57 28.36 2.49 38.80
C GLU A 57 27.03 3.05 38.29
N LYS A 58 26.56 4.14 38.91
CA LYS A 58 25.30 4.83 38.58
C LYS A 58 25.44 5.71 37.32
N ILE A 59 25.91 5.13 36.24
CA ILE A 59 26.01 5.78 34.92
C ILE A 59 24.62 5.80 34.30
N ASP A 60 24.09 6.97 33.94
CA ASP A 60 22.82 7.07 33.22
C ASP A 60 22.95 6.66 31.75
N ALA A 61 21.82 6.36 31.11
CA ALA A 61 21.79 5.86 29.73
C ALA A 61 22.34 6.85 28.67
N ILE A 62 22.33 8.16 28.94
CA ILE A 62 22.84 9.18 28.01
C ILE A 62 24.36 9.26 28.14
N THR A 63 24.89 9.31 29.37
CA THR A 63 26.33 9.25 29.62
C THR A 63 26.93 7.93 29.12
N LEU A 64 26.26 6.80 29.35
CA LEU A 64 26.70 5.50 28.85
C LEU A 64 26.75 5.45 27.30
N ARG A 65 25.76 6.05 26.61
CA ARG A 65 25.79 6.20 25.14
C ARG A 65 27.00 6.99 24.67
N GLN A 66 27.30 8.12 25.31
CA GLN A 66 28.44 8.96 24.96
C GLN A 66 29.79 8.24 25.18
N LEU A 67 29.94 7.55 26.32
CA LEU A 67 31.13 6.75 26.61
C LEU A 67 31.31 5.61 25.59
N LEU A 68 30.23 4.92 25.20
CA LEU A 68 30.30 3.86 24.20
C LEU A 68 30.70 4.39 22.81
N CYS A 69 30.14 5.54 22.38
CA CYS A 69 30.54 6.18 21.13
C CYS A 69 32.03 6.54 21.12
N ASN A 70 32.54 7.14 22.21
CA ASN A 70 33.96 7.48 22.34
C ASN A 70 34.85 6.23 22.29
N HIS A 71 34.50 5.17 23.03
CA HIS A 71 35.27 3.92 23.06
C HIS A 71 35.33 3.21 21.71
N ILE A 72 34.24 3.24 20.93
CA ILE A 72 34.22 2.68 19.58
C ILE A 72 35.10 3.53 18.64
N GLU A 73 35.08 4.85 18.77
CA GLU A 73 35.90 5.78 17.97
C GLU A 73 37.40 5.66 18.27
N GLU A 74 37.78 5.58 19.56
CA GLU A 74 39.16 5.36 20.01
C GLU A 74 39.73 4.01 19.55
N ASN A 75 38.87 3.00 19.37
CA ASN A 75 39.24 1.65 18.94
C ASN A 75 38.70 1.33 17.52
N ALA A 76 38.56 2.34 16.66
CA ALA A 76 37.95 2.23 15.35
C ALA A 76 38.54 1.09 14.48
N ASN A 77 39.85 0.87 14.54
CA ASN A 77 40.52 -0.21 13.80
C ASN A 77 40.03 -1.60 14.22
N TYR A 78 39.74 -1.82 15.50
CA TYR A 78 39.25 -3.10 16.02
C TYR A 78 37.78 -3.31 15.67
N TYR A 79 36.92 -2.31 15.90
CA TYR A 79 35.49 -2.44 15.62
C TYR A 79 35.16 -2.38 14.11
N GLY A 80 36.02 -1.77 13.30
CA GLY A 80 35.89 -1.70 11.85
C GLY A 80 35.94 -3.07 11.16
N GLU A 81 36.69 -4.04 11.69
CA GLU A 81 36.76 -5.41 11.14
C GLU A 81 35.41 -6.15 11.21
N PHE A 82 34.51 -5.73 12.11
CA PHE A 82 33.17 -6.31 12.29
C PHE A 82 32.10 -5.63 11.41
N LEU A 83 32.46 -4.61 10.62
CA LEU A 83 31.53 -3.90 9.74
C LEU A 83 31.71 -4.29 8.27
N ASN A 84 30.62 -4.66 7.61
CA ASN A 84 30.59 -4.97 6.17
C ASN A 84 30.68 -3.73 5.25
N SER A 85 31.28 -2.63 5.70
CA SER A 85 31.33 -1.34 4.99
C SER A 85 32.67 -0.62 5.20
N ALA A 86 33.11 0.15 4.20
CA ALA A 86 34.37 0.89 4.23
C ALA A 86 34.52 1.84 5.43
N GLU A 87 35.75 2.12 5.84
CA GLU A 87 36.13 2.90 7.04
C GLU A 87 35.39 4.25 7.15
N ASP A 88 35.20 4.96 6.04
CA ASP A 88 34.43 6.22 5.96
C ASP A 88 32.98 6.11 6.49
N ASN A 89 32.43 4.89 6.58
CA ASN A 89 31.07 4.66 7.08
C ASN A 89 31.00 4.60 8.61
N LEU A 90 32.06 4.16 9.30
CA LEU A 90 32.05 3.98 10.77
C LEU A 90 31.85 5.31 11.50
N CYS A 91 32.59 6.36 11.15
CA CYS A 91 32.46 7.67 11.80
C CYS A 91 31.07 8.27 11.63
N ASN A 92 30.44 8.07 10.47
CA ASN A 92 29.07 8.52 10.20
C ASN A 92 28.04 7.75 11.04
N GLU A 93 28.20 6.44 11.21
CA GLU A 93 27.35 5.61 12.07
C GLU A 93 27.52 5.98 13.56
N ILE A 94 28.74 6.28 14.03
CA ILE A 94 29.00 6.76 15.40
C ILE A 94 28.33 8.11 15.64
N GLU A 95 28.48 9.10 14.73
CA GLU A 95 27.83 10.40 14.85
C GLU A 95 26.29 10.30 14.86
N LEU A 96 25.73 9.40 14.06
CA LEU A 96 24.30 9.10 14.12
C LEU A 96 23.93 8.39 15.44
N LEU A 97 24.78 7.53 15.99
CA LEU A 97 24.58 6.88 17.30
C LEU A 97 24.71 7.88 18.48
N ARG A 98 25.47 8.97 18.36
CA ARG A 98 25.52 10.02 19.41
C ARG A 98 24.19 10.74 19.62
N GLN A 99 23.30 10.75 18.63
CA GLN A 99 21.99 11.40 18.72
C GLN A 99 21.04 10.64 19.66
N GLU A 100 20.37 11.37 20.56
CA GLU A 100 19.33 10.79 21.43
C GLU A 100 18.19 10.17 20.60
N ASP A 101 17.60 9.09 21.10
CA ASP A 101 16.55 8.31 20.42
C ASP A 101 16.94 7.71 19.05
N SER A 102 18.23 7.70 18.69
CA SER A 102 18.73 6.96 17.53
C SER A 102 19.08 5.51 17.88
N TRP A 103 18.98 4.63 16.88
CA TRP A 103 19.42 3.23 16.93
C TRP A 103 20.04 2.89 15.58
N GLN A 104 21.28 2.42 15.56
CA GLN A 104 21.97 2.06 14.32
C GLN A 104 21.99 0.54 14.13
N ASN A 105 21.31 0.07 13.09
CA ASN A 105 21.25 -1.37 12.78
C ASN A 105 22.63 -1.92 12.40
N ASN A 106 23.47 -1.13 11.74
CA ASN A 106 24.79 -1.55 11.28
C ASN A 106 25.78 -1.76 12.45
N LEU A 107 25.57 -1.11 13.60
CA LEU A 107 26.34 -1.29 14.83
C LEU A 107 25.68 -2.25 15.83
N SER A 108 24.55 -2.89 15.48
CA SER A 108 23.71 -3.61 16.45
C SER A 108 24.40 -4.84 17.07
N ASP A 109 25.18 -5.59 16.28
CA ASP A 109 25.97 -6.72 16.77
C ASP A 109 27.29 -6.26 17.43
N THR A 110 27.80 -5.08 17.08
CA THR A 110 29.02 -4.48 17.64
C THR A 110 28.81 -3.90 19.04
N MET A 111 27.64 -3.30 19.30
CA MET A 111 27.34 -2.60 20.57
C MET A 111 27.47 -3.49 21.83
N PRO A 112 26.99 -4.76 21.86
CA PRO A 112 27.20 -5.65 23.01
C PRO A 112 28.67 -5.99 23.28
N LEU A 113 29.47 -6.20 22.23
CA LEU A 113 30.91 -6.43 22.35
C LEU A 113 31.65 -5.17 22.83
N ALA A 114 31.27 -4.01 22.32
CA ALA A 114 31.81 -2.74 22.77
C ALA A 114 31.48 -2.43 24.24
N ILE A 115 30.28 -2.79 24.72
CA ILE A 115 29.91 -2.70 26.15
C ILE A 115 30.72 -3.68 27.01
N ALA A 116 30.91 -4.93 26.56
CA ALA A 116 31.74 -5.90 27.26
C ALA A 116 33.19 -5.39 27.44
N ASN A 117 33.77 -4.81 26.39
CA ASN A 117 35.10 -4.21 26.43
C ASN A 117 35.17 -2.94 27.28
N LEU A 118 34.22 -2.00 27.12
CA LEU A 118 34.22 -0.71 27.83
C LEU A 118 34.07 -0.88 29.35
N LEU A 119 33.17 -1.76 29.79
CA LEU A 119 32.88 -1.95 31.21
C LEU A 119 33.69 -3.10 31.84
N ALA A 120 34.48 -3.84 31.05
CA ALA A 120 35.15 -5.08 31.46
C ALA A 120 34.19 -6.07 32.16
N VAL A 121 33.09 -6.40 31.49
CA VAL A 121 32.01 -7.30 31.97
C VAL A 121 31.67 -8.38 30.95
N THR A 122 31.15 -9.51 31.42
CA THR A 122 30.56 -10.51 30.51
C THR A 122 29.13 -10.09 30.14
N VAL A 123 28.81 -10.04 28.84
CA VAL A 123 27.46 -9.72 28.35
C VAL A 123 26.78 -10.98 27.85
N LYS A 124 25.60 -11.29 28.39
CA LYS A 124 24.85 -12.51 28.10
C LYS A 124 23.50 -12.16 27.48
N ILE A 125 23.33 -12.50 26.21
CA ILE A 125 22.14 -12.17 25.42
C ILE A 125 21.27 -13.41 25.28
N TYR A 126 20.06 -13.35 25.85
CA TYR A 126 19.00 -14.32 25.62
C TYR A 126 18.14 -13.84 24.45
N SER A 127 18.05 -14.65 23.39
CA SER A 127 17.37 -14.30 22.15
C SER A 127 16.13 -15.17 21.90
N SER A 128 15.17 -14.64 21.14
CA SER A 128 14.08 -15.45 20.57
C SER A 128 14.49 -16.26 19.34
N ASN A 129 15.75 -16.17 18.89
CA ASN A 129 16.32 -16.95 17.79
C ASN A 129 16.51 -18.42 18.24
N PRO A 130 15.91 -19.43 17.58
CA PRO A 130 16.10 -20.84 17.94
C PRO A 130 17.52 -21.35 17.68
N ASP A 131 18.26 -20.80 16.72
CA ASP A 131 19.61 -21.27 16.36
C ASP A 131 20.68 -20.74 17.31
N GLN A 132 20.41 -19.58 17.92
CA GLN A 132 21.28 -18.93 18.92
C GLN A 132 20.42 -18.38 20.07
N PRO A 133 19.88 -19.26 20.95
CA PRO A 133 18.99 -18.84 22.02
C PRO A 133 19.72 -18.09 23.14
N VAL A 134 21.02 -18.38 23.34
CA VAL A 134 21.88 -17.69 24.31
C VAL A 134 23.23 -17.42 23.65
N VAL A 135 23.67 -16.16 23.68
CA VAL A 135 25.00 -15.72 23.23
C VAL A 135 25.74 -15.15 24.44
N VAL A 136 26.97 -15.61 24.68
CA VAL A 136 27.85 -15.11 25.73
C VAL A 136 29.00 -14.35 25.08
N ILE A 137 29.19 -13.10 25.46
CA ILE A 137 30.22 -12.21 24.94
C ILE A 137 31.13 -11.83 26.09
N THR A 138 32.40 -12.23 26.00
CA THR A 138 33.44 -11.89 26.96
C THR A 138 34.26 -10.69 26.47
N PRO A 139 34.81 -9.86 27.38
CA PRO A 139 35.76 -8.82 27.00
C PRO A 139 36.94 -9.42 26.23
N SER A 140 37.37 -8.72 25.18
CA SER A 140 38.47 -9.09 24.29
C SER A 140 39.61 -8.08 24.30
N LEU A 141 39.38 -6.86 24.81
CA LEU A 141 40.36 -5.77 24.89
C LEU A 141 40.91 -5.53 26.31
N THR A 142 40.52 -6.32 27.31
CA THR A 142 40.94 -6.15 28.71
C THR A 142 41.52 -7.44 29.30
N GLU A 143 42.76 -7.37 29.79
CA GLU A 143 43.47 -8.53 30.39
C GLU A 143 42.98 -8.86 31.81
N THR A 144 42.24 -7.94 32.45
CA THR A 144 41.56 -8.16 33.73
C THR A 144 40.13 -7.63 33.63
N TYR A 145 39.17 -8.42 34.12
CA TYR A 145 37.75 -8.07 34.12
C TYR A 145 37.08 -8.56 35.42
N GLU A 146 36.10 -7.82 35.90
CA GLU A 146 35.36 -8.21 37.12
C GLU A 146 34.37 -9.33 36.81
N LYS A 147 34.00 -10.12 37.84
CA LYS A 147 32.98 -11.18 37.74
C LYS A 147 31.54 -10.64 37.66
N GLN A 148 31.34 -9.49 37.01
CA GLN A 148 30.03 -8.91 36.76
C GLN A 148 29.49 -9.38 35.40
N GLU A 149 28.27 -9.91 35.41
CA GLU A 149 27.53 -10.36 34.22
C GLU A 149 26.36 -9.40 33.96
N ILE A 150 26.24 -8.88 32.74
CA ILE A 150 25.10 -8.09 32.29
C ILE A 150 24.22 -8.98 31.41
N THR A 151 22.97 -9.18 31.81
CA THR A 151 22.01 -10.03 31.08
C THR A 151 21.07 -9.17 30.25
N LEU A 152 21.01 -9.43 28.94
CA LEU A 152 20.14 -8.75 27.98
C LEU A 152 19.14 -9.75 27.38
N ALA A 153 17.92 -9.29 27.12
CA ALA A 153 16.85 -10.11 26.52
C ALA A 153 16.40 -9.47 25.20
N TYR A 154 16.68 -10.12 24.07
CA TYR A 154 16.50 -9.59 22.72
C TYR A 154 15.40 -10.34 21.96
N LEU A 155 14.57 -9.58 21.23
CA LEU A 155 13.57 -10.14 20.31
C LEU A 155 14.13 -10.05 18.89
N CYS A 156 14.42 -11.20 18.28
CA CYS A 156 14.91 -11.26 16.90
C CYS A 156 13.81 -10.73 15.96
N GLY A 157 14.14 -9.67 15.22
CA GLY A 157 13.28 -9.06 14.21
C GLY A 157 13.31 -9.82 12.89
N LEU A 158 12.20 -9.78 12.15
CA LEU A 158 12.10 -10.36 10.81
C LEU A 158 13.08 -9.69 9.84
N GLN A 159 14.15 -10.39 9.46
CA GLN A 159 14.68 -10.24 8.11
C GLN A 159 13.62 -10.79 7.14
N LEU A 160 13.31 -10.03 6.10
CA LEU A 160 12.41 -10.47 5.02
C LEU A 160 13.17 -11.42 4.08
N GLU A 161 13.43 -12.62 4.54
CA GLU A 161 13.81 -13.71 3.65
C GLU A 161 12.61 -14.14 2.80
N SER A 162 12.90 -14.55 1.57
CA SER A 162 11.92 -14.76 0.50
C SER A 162 10.91 -15.86 0.81
N GLU A 163 9.68 -15.67 0.32
CA GLU A 163 8.60 -16.67 0.34
C GLU A 163 9.07 -18.07 -0.10
N ASN A 164 9.22 -19.00 0.85
CA ASN A 164 8.93 -20.43 0.69
C ASN A 164 8.92 -21.14 2.05
N GLU A 165 8.15 -22.23 2.12
CA GLU A 165 8.09 -23.20 3.21
C GLU A 165 7.65 -22.69 4.60
N LEU A 166 6.35 -22.87 4.88
CA LEU A 166 5.89 -23.49 6.13
C LEU A 166 4.43 -23.94 5.95
N GLU A 167 4.25 -25.24 5.70
CA GLU A 167 2.94 -25.89 5.81
C GLU A 167 2.52 -25.91 7.28
N ILE A 168 1.31 -25.44 7.58
CA ILE A 168 0.71 -25.61 8.89
C ILE A 168 0.02 -26.98 8.89
N CYS A 169 0.64 -27.93 9.59
CA CYS A 169 -0.03 -29.15 10.03
C CYS A 169 -0.89 -28.81 11.26
N ASP A 170 -2.20 -28.72 11.07
CA ASP A 170 -3.16 -28.76 12.18
C ASP A 170 -3.30 -30.22 12.63
N ASP A 171 -2.69 -30.58 13.77
CA ASP A 171 -3.16 -31.71 14.57
C ASP A 171 -2.96 -31.42 16.06
N LEU A 172 -4.02 -31.65 16.83
CA LEU A 172 -4.08 -31.53 18.28
C LEU A 172 -3.61 -32.83 18.95
N ASP A 173 -3.40 -32.76 20.27
CA ASP A 173 -3.17 -33.88 21.19
C ASP A 173 -1.81 -34.61 21.11
N CYS A 174 -0.84 -34.09 21.89
CA CYS A 174 -0.07 -34.95 22.80
C CYS A 174 0.49 -34.18 24.01
N GLN A 175 0.33 -34.74 25.21
CA GLN A 175 0.92 -34.25 26.48
C GLN A 175 2.36 -34.80 26.65
N PRO A 176 3.22 -34.16 27.47
CA PRO A 176 4.65 -34.48 27.49
C PRO A 176 4.97 -35.74 28.30
N SER A 177 5.80 -36.62 27.75
CA SER A 177 6.46 -37.70 28.48
C SER A 177 7.92 -37.36 28.79
N THR A 178 8.28 -37.42 30.06
CA THR A 178 9.64 -37.26 30.59
C THR A 178 10.57 -38.40 30.19
N ALA A 179 11.79 -38.09 29.74
CA ALA A 179 12.95 -38.97 29.86
C ALA A 179 14.24 -38.13 29.80
N ASP A 180 15.08 -38.25 30.83
CA ASP A 180 16.48 -37.81 30.79
C ASP A 180 17.29 -38.64 29.77
N ILE A 181 18.42 -38.12 29.29
CA ILE A 181 19.71 -38.85 29.20
C ILE A 181 20.85 -37.91 28.79
N THR A 182 21.84 -37.90 29.69
CA THR A 182 23.27 -37.53 29.68
C THR A 182 24.01 -37.06 28.42
N ILE A 183 24.95 -36.13 28.66
CA ILE A 183 26.07 -35.73 27.80
C ILE A 183 27.29 -36.61 28.11
N GLU A 184 28.06 -37.03 27.11
CA GLU A 184 29.48 -37.41 27.28
C GLU A 184 30.36 -36.86 26.14
N TYR A 185 31.63 -36.55 26.48
CA TYR A 185 32.67 -35.99 25.63
C TYR A 185 33.62 -37.08 25.11
N SER A 186 34.31 -36.83 23.99
CA SER A 186 35.73 -37.21 23.85
C SER A 186 36.47 -36.29 22.86
N ASN A 187 37.78 -36.14 23.09
CA ASN A 187 38.66 -35.12 22.51
C ASN A 187 39.65 -35.70 21.47
N GLU A 188 40.57 -34.84 21.00
CA GLU A 188 41.93 -35.14 20.50
C GLU A 188 42.09 -35.50 19.01
N ASN A 189 43.16 -35.10 18.29
CA ASN A 189 44.19 -34.06 18.53
C ASN A 189 44.92 -33.70 17.20
N THR A 190 45.57 -32.52 17.14
CA THR A 190 46.83 -32.10 16.44
C THR A 190 47.34 -32.84 15.17
N SER A 191 48.07 -32.28 14.19
CA SER A 191 48.99 -31.11 14.08
C SER A 191 49.48 -30.95 12.61
N GLY A 192 50.06 -29.80 12.22
CA GLY A 192 51.09 -29.77 11.16
C GLY A 192 51.12 -28.58 10.17
N THR A 193 51.79 -27.49 10.54
CA THR A 193 52.33 -26.42 9.64
C THR A 193 53.83 -26.67 9.36
N PRO A 194 54.67 -25.81 8.72
CA PRO A 194 54.47 -24.50 8.04
C PRO A 194 55.25 -24.29 6.69
N SER A 195 55.19 -23.05 6.14
CA SER A 195 56.31 -22.23 5.57
C SER A 195 56.28 -21.71 4.11
N LYS A 196 56.89 -20.51 3.94
CA LYS A 196 56.97 -19.63 2.74
C LYS A 196 58.37 -19.65 2.07
N VAL A 197 58.47 -19.39 0.75
CA VAL A 197 59.59 -18.75 -0.02
C VAL A 197 58.97 -18.25 -1.37
N GLN A 198 58.90 -16.96 -1.76
CA GLN A 198 59.87 -15.96 -2.28
C GLN A 198 60.33 -16.08 -3.78
N ASN A 199 60.32 -14.90 -4.44
CA ASN A 199 60.75 -14.40 -5.78
C ASN A 199 62.12 -14.91 -6.36
N PRO A 200 62.58 -14.62 -7.63
CA PRO A 200 62.47 -13.32 -8.37
C PRO A 200 62.55 -13.25 -9.96
N LEU A 201 62.38 -12.03 -10.52
CA LEU A 201 63.14 -11.25 -11.57
C LEU A 201 63.91 -11.94 -12.75
N ARG A 202 64.24 -11.35 -13.94
CA ARG A 202 64.36 -9.94 -14.45
C ARG A 202 64.43 -9.85 -16.01
N ASP A 203 64.09 -8.67 -16.57
CA ASP A 203 64.59 -7.89 -17.75
C ASP A 203 65.12 -8.51 -19.07
N ASP A 204 64.76 -7.92 -20.24
CA ASP A 204 65.69 -7.00 -20.98
C ASP A 204 65.07 -6.25 -22.20
N GLU A 205 65.74 -5.15 -22.58
CA GLU A 205 65.44 -4.24 -23.72
C GLU A 205 66.63 -4.22 -24.74
N ILE A 206 66.63 -3.62 -25.95
CA ILE A 206 65.74 -2.68 -26.68
C ILE A 206 65.93 -2.87 -28.22
N ILE A 207 65.18 -2.15 -29.09
CA ILE A 207 65.62 -1.52 -30.39
C ILE A 207 64.45 -1.27 -31.39
N THR A 208 64.36 -0.02 -31.87
CA THR A 208 63.53 0.48 -32.99
C THR A 208 64.49 1.06 -34.08
N PRO A 209 64.10 1.85 -35.12
CA PRO A 209 62.83 2.09 -35.81
C PRO A 209 62.95 2.11 -37.37
N ARG A 210 61.83 2.24 -38.12
CA ARG A 210 61.76 3.21 -39.23
C ARG A 210 60.34 3.68 -39.60
N LYS A 211 60.26 5.00 -39.86
CA LYS A 211 59.12 5.80 -40.37
C LYS A 211 58.94 5.56 -41.89
N GLN A 212 57.86 5.90 -42.61
CA GLN A 212 56.54 6.55 -42.36
C GLN A 212 55.66 6.38 -43.62
N ALA A 213 54.33 6.40 -43.50
CA ALA A 213 53.43 6.87 -44.56
C ALA A 213 52.13 7.45 -43.94
N LYS A 214 51.62 8.57 -44.47
CA LYS A 214 50.44 9.27 -43.92
C LYS A 214 49.14 8.76 -44.56
N TYR A 215 48.10 8.56 -43.76
CA TYR A 215 46.71 8.59 -44.24
C TYR A 215 45.81 9.36 -43.25
N GLN A 216 44.68 9.87 -43.75
CA GLN A 216 43.90 10.94 -43.12
C GLN A 216 43.01 10.45 -41.97
N SER A 217 42.77 11.32 -40.98
CA SER A 217 42.01 11.03 -39.77
C SER A 217 40.48 11.17 -39.97
N PRO A 218 39.67 10.15 -39.65
CA PRO A 218 38.22 10.29 -39.59
C PRO A 218 37.79 11.14 -38.37
N LYS A 219 36.88 12.09 -38.59
CA LYS A 219 36.39 13.04 -37.58
C LYS A 219 35.75 12.32 -36.38
N LYS A 220 36.06 12.76 -35.15
CA LYS A 220 35.43 12.30 -33.90
C LYS A 220 33.90 12.44 -34.00
N ARG A 221 33.16 11.31 -33.96
CA ARG A 221 31.69 11.33 -33.81
C ARG A 221 31.31 11.67 -32.37
N ARG A 222 30.38 12.63 -32.20
CA ARG A 222 29.71 12.91 -30.92
C ARG A 222 29.06 11.62 -30.40
N LEU A 223 29.26 11.32 -29.12
CA LEU A 223 28.55 10.23 -28.43
C LEU A 223 27.08 10.62 -28.28
N THR A 224 26.19 9.80 -28.84
CA THR A 224 24.73 9.99 -28.80
C THR A 224 24.08 8.93 -27.91
N ARG A 225 22.93 9.29 -27.30
CA ARG A 225 22.01 8.50 -26.45
C ARG A 225 22.43 7.07 -26.07
N LYS A 226 22.48 6.79 -24.76
CA LYS A 226 22.60 5.43 -24.18
C LYS A 226 21.62 4.47 -24.88
N LYS A 227 22.14 3.33 -25.38
CA LYS A 227 21.33 2.33 -26.10
C LYS A 227 20.27 1.73 -25.18
N ILE A 228 19.06 1.58 -25.71
CA ILE A 228 18.00 0.75 -25.12
C ILE A 228 18.53 -0.68 -25.03
N ALA A 229 18.35 -1.33 -23.87
CA ALA A 229 18.74 -2.72 -23.70
C ALA A 229 17.91 -3.62 -24.62
N ASN A 230 18.57 -4.53 -25.34
CA ASN A 230 17.93 -5.58 -26.13
C ASN A 230 18.23 -6.95 -25.51
N PRO A 231 17.36 -7.48 -24.63
CA PRO A 231 17.56 -8.79 -24.01
C PRO A 231 17.63 -9.95 -25.00
N GLU A 232 17.03 -9.84 -26.19
CA GLU A 232 17.09 -10.87 -27.22
C GLU A 232 18.50 -11.01 -27.81
N SER A 233 19.30 -9.93 -27.78
CA SER A 233 20.71 -9.95 -28.21
C SER A 233 21.68 -10.58 -27.21
N TRP A 234 21.23 -10.88 -25.98
CA TRP A 234 22.12 -11.41 -24.94
C TRP A 234 22.51 -12.86 -25.20
N LYS A 235 23.81 -13.18 -25.14
CA LYS A 235 24.36 -14.53 -25.41
C LYS A 235 23.65 -15.64 -24.64
N LYS A 236 23.25 -15.40 -23.37
CA LYS A 236 22.49 -16.34 -22.53
C LYS A 236 21.07 -16.60 -23.07
N ASN A 237 20.39 -15.56 -23.55
CA ASN A 237 19.03 -15.66 -24.08
C ASN A 237 19.01 -16.28 -25.49
N ILE A 238 19.95 -15.89 -26.37
CA ILE A 238 20.16 -16.54 -27.66
C ILE A 238 20.42 -18.04 -27.47
N ARG A 239 21.29 -18.42 -26.52
CA ARG A 239 21.56 -19.84 -26.18
C ARG A 239 20.30 -20.55 -25.69
N LYS A 240 19.52 -19.94 -24.77
CA LYS A 240 18.26 -20.51 -24.26
C LYS A 240 17.27 -20.77 -25.40
N ILE A 241 17.05 -19.79 -26.28
CA ILE A 241 16.17 -19.90 -27.45
C ILE A 241 16.64 -21.02 -28.39
N LYS A 242 17.93 -21.05 -28.77
CA LYS A 242 18.48 -22.10 -29.66
C LYS A 242 18.38 -23.50 -29.06
N CYS A 243 18.57 -23.64 -27.75
CA CYS A 243 18.40 -24.92 -27.05
C CYS A 243 16.92 -25.37 -27.08
N GLN A 244 15.98 -24.45 -26.80
CA GLN A 244 14.54 -24.73 -26.79
C GLN A 244 13.95 -24.96 -28.20
N SER A 245 14.56 -24.41 -29.24
CA SER A 245 14.21 -24.67 -30.65
C SER A 245 14.92 -25.87 -31.26
N GLY A 246 15.78 -26.58 -30.51
CA GLY A 246 16.53 -27.75 -30.98
C GLY A 246 17.64 -27.41 -31.98
N MET A 247 18.01 -26.14 -32.13
CA MET A 247 19.06 -25.69 -33.07
C MET A 247 20.47 -25.88 -32.49
N GLU A 248 21.50 -25.83 -33.34
CA GLU A 248 22.89 -25.89 -32.90
C GLU A 248 23.28 -24.65 -32.07
N TYR A 249 23.95 -24.88 -30.93
CA TYR A 249 24.43 -23.82 -30.04
C TYR A 249 25.74 -24.19 -29.35
N VAL A 250 26.48 -23.17 -28.91
CA VAL A 250 27.68 -23.33 -28.07
C VAL A 250 27.28 -23.21 -26.60
N SER A 251 27.64 -24.19 -25.78
CA SER A 251 27.42 -24.18 -24.33
C SER A 251 28.18 -23.04 -23.62
N ASP A 252 27.95 -22.89 -22.32
CA ASP A 252 28.79 -22.07 -21.44
C ASP A 252 30.23 -22.59 -21.37
N THR A 253 30.41 -23.90 -21.31
CA THR A 253 31.74 -24.57 -21.37
C THR A 253 32.41 -24.55 -22.76
N GLY A 254 31.93 -23.74 -23.70
CA GLY A 254 32.52 -23.60 -25.04
C GLY A 254 32.30 -24.79 -26.00
N LYS A 255 31.64 -25.87 -25.59
CA LYS A 255 31.36 -27.04 -26.42
C LYS A 255 30.17 -26.81 -27.36
N THR A 256 30.33 -27.12 -28.65
CA THR A 256 29.26 -27.06 -29.67
C THR A 256 28.31 -28.25 -29.54
N VAL A 257 27.05 -27.96 -29.24
CA VAL A 257 25.94 -28.93 -29.19
C VAL A 257 25.21 -28.88 -30.54
N LYS A 258 25.40 -29.92 -31.35
CA LYS A 258 24.77 -30.05 -32.68
C LYS A 258 23.24 -29.96 -32.60
N ALA A 259 22.63 -29.48 -33.68
CA ALA A 259 21.18 -29.43 -33.81
C ALA A 259 20.55 -30.82 -33.59
N ARG A 260 19.35 -30.83 -32.99
CA ARG A 260 18.55 -32.04 -32.83
C ARG A 260 18.10 -32.51 -34.20
N SER A 261 18.17 -33.82 -34.42
CA SER A 261 17.69 -34.48 -35.63
C SER A 261 17.02 -35.80 -35.27
N ILE A 262 16.16 -36.28 -36.17
CA ILE A 262 15.51 -37.58 -36.02
C ILE A 262 16.57 -38.66 -36.25
N LYS A 263 16.71 -39.55 -35.27
CA LYS A 263 17.61 -40.71 -35.40
C LYS A 263 16.94 -41.79 -36.25
N LYS A 264 17.71 -42.38 -37.19
CA LYS A 264 17.32 -43.58 -37.93
C LYS A 264 16.91 -44.68 -36.94
N HIS A 265 15.73 -45.26 -37.12
CA HIS A 265 15.08 -46.10 -36.12
C HIS A 265 14.89 -47.53 -36.65
N ALA A 266 15.87 -48.38 -36.35
CA ALA A 266 15.82 -49.80 -36.64
C ALA A 266 15.35 -50.57 -35.39
N CYS A 267 14.04 -50.56 -35.11
CA CYS A 267 13.46 -51.24 -33.94
C CYS A 267 12.86 -52.60 -34.30
N SER A 268 13.68 -53.50 -34.87
CA SER A 268 13.28 -54.82 -35.39
C SER A 268 12.76 -55.81 -34.34
N LYS A 269 12.97 -55.54 -33.05
CA LYS A 269 12.49 -56.37 -31.91
C LYS A 269 11.47 -55.64 -31.02
N CYS A 270 10.79 -54.61 -31.53
CA CYS A 270 9.86 -53.80 -30.74
C CYS A 270 8.57 -54.55 -30.38
N ARG A 271 8.30 -54.77 -29.08
CA ARG A 271 7.02 -55.33 -28.58
C ARG A 271 5.78 -54.56 -29.09
N PHE A 272 5.90 -53.26 -29.30
CA PHE A 272 4.78 -52.41 -29.73
C PHE A 272 4.66 -52.25 -31.25
N ARG A 273 5.61 -52.79 -32.03
CA ARG A 273 5.73 -52.65 -33.50
C ARG A 273 5.74 -51.18 -33.96
N CYS A 274 6.52 -50.33 -33.29
CA CYS A 274 6.54 -48.88 -33.58
C CYS A 274 7.04 -48.52 -34.99
N ALA A 275 7.75 -49.42 -35.68
CA ALA A 275 8.16 -49.20 -37.08
C ALA A 275 7.01 -49.38 -38.07
N ASP A 276 6.02 -50.23 -37.76
CA ASP A 276 4.87 -50.52 -38.63
C ASP A 276 3.69 -49.58 -38.35
N LYS A 277 3.73 -48.85 -37.23
CA LYS A 277 2.63 -48.04 -36.70
C LYS A 277 2.85 -46.53 -36.75
N LEU A 278 4.07 -46.08 -37.06
CA LEU A 278 4.42 -44.67 -37.20
C LEU A 278 5.23 -44.51 -38.47
N SER A 279 4.68 -43.82 -39.47
CA SER A 279 5.41 -43.52 -40.70
C SER A 279 6.60 -42.59 -40.42
N GLU A 280 7.56 -42.51 -41.34
CA GLU A 280 8.66 -41.56 -41.20
C GLU A 280 8.15 -40.11 -41.28
N ASP A 281 7.10 -39.84 -42.06
CA ASP A 281 6.44 -38.54 -42.18
C ASP A 281 5.71 -38.11 -40.89
N GLU A 282 4.95 -39.01 -40.25
CA GLU A 282 4.29 -38.75 -38.96
C GLU A 282 5.33 -38.42 -37.88
N ARG A 283 6.48 -39.10 -37.91
CA ARG A 283 7.58 -38.84 -36.97
C ARG A 283 8.30 -37.53 -37.26
N LEU A 284 8.39 -37.13 -38.54
CA LEU A 284 8.89 -35.82 -38.93
C LEU A 284 7.93 -34.71 -38.49
N ALA A 285 6.62 -34.91 -38.65
CA ALA A 285 5.59 -33.99 -38.16
C ALA A 285 5.64 -33.83 -36.63
N LEU A 286 5.67 -34.92 -35.86
CA LEU A 286 5.79 -34.88 -34.39
C LEU A 286 7.07 -34.18 -33.92
N PHE A 287 8.21 -34.47 -34.56
CA PHE A 287 9.49 -33.83 -34.25
C PHE A 287 9.44 -32.31 -34.51
N ASN A 288 8.96 -31.90 -35.68
CA ASN A 288 8.83 -30.50 -36.04
C ASN A 288 7.86 -29.76 -35.12
N ASN A 289 6.69 -30.34 -34.85
CA ASN A 289 5.68 -29.77 -33.96
C ASN A 289 6.23 -29.52 -32.55
N TYR A 290 7.01 -30.47 -31.99
CA TYR A 290 7.60 -30.32 -30.67
C TYR A 290 8.68 -29.21 -30.59
N TRP A 291 9.63 -29.17 -31.54
CA TRP A 291 10.72 -28.20 -31.50
C TRP A 291 10.31 -26.79 -31.97
N ASN A 292 9.26 -26.67 -32.79
CA ASN A 292 8.72 -25.36 -33.22
C ASN A 292 8.01 -24.57 -32.09
N LEU A 293 7.67 -25.21 -30.96
CA LEU A 293 7.05 -24.54 -29.81
C LEU A 293 7.98 -23.52 -29.13
N LYS A 294 9.31 -23.68 -29.26
CA LYS A 294 10.36 -22.74 -28.80
C LYS A 294 10.28 -22.32 -27.32
N SER A 295 9.49 -23.03 -26.50
CA SER A 295 9.32 -22.79 -25.07
C SER A 295 9.20 -24.13 -24.35
N TYR A 296 9.95 -24.27 -23.25
CA TYR A 296 9.99 -25.48 -22.45
C TYR A 296 8.66 -25.80 -21.75
N GLU A 297 7.93 -24.77 -21.31
CA GLU A 297 6.59 -24.92 -20.72
C GLU A 297 5.62 -25.49 -21.75
N ARG A 298 5.52 -24.86 -22.92
CA ARG A 298 4.67 -25.33 -24.02
C ARG A 298 5.04 -26.72 -24.53
N GLN A 299 6.33 -27.08 -24.49
CA GLN A 299 6.81 -28.43 -24.79
C GLN A 299 6.34 -29.47 -23.77
N ARG A 300 6.31 -29.12 -22.47
CA ARG A 300 5.73 -29.97 -21.42
C ARG A 300 4.22 -30.09 -21.57
N ASP A 301 3.52 -29.00 -21.85
CA ASP A 301 2.07 -29.00 -22.08
C ASP A 301 1.71 -29.85 -23.30
N TYR A 302 2.48 -29.74 -24.40
CA TYR A 302 2.32 -30.54 -25.60
C TYR A 302 2.47 -32.03 -25.32
N ILE A 303 3.51 -32.44 -24.58
CA ILE A 303 3.67 -33.84 -24.14
C ILE A 303 2.47 -34.24 -23.26
N SER A 304 2.15 -33.45 -22.23
CA SER A 304 1.08 -33.77 -21.28
C SER A 304 -0.28 -33.93 -21.96
N SER A 305 -0.57 -33.11 -22.98
CA SER A 305 -1.83 -33.17 -23.75
C SER A 305 -1.98 -34.43 -24.62
N ARG A 306 -0.88 -35.13 -24.90
CA ARG A 306 -0.82 -36.35 -25.73
C ARG A 306 -0.59 -37.62 -24.89
N VAL A 307 -0.60 -37.52 -23.56
CA VAL A 307 -0.46 -38.64 -22.62
C VAL A 307 -1.82 -39.07 -22.08
N LEU A 308 -2.11 -40.37 -22.16
CA LEU A 308 -3.27 -40.98 -21.52
C LEU A 308 -2.83 -41.79 -20.30
N GLU A 309 -3.46 -41.53 -19.15
CA GLU A 309 -3.22 -42.26 -17.91
C GLU A 309 -4.02 -43.57 -17.88
N ARG A 310 -3.37 -44.67 -17.47
CA ARG A 310 -4.03 -45.96 -17.24
C ARG A 310 -3.89 -46.37 -15.79
N ASN A 311 -5.02 -46.51 -15.11
CA ASN A 311 -5.08 -47.13 -13.79
C ASN A 311 -4.65 -48.60 -13.91
N SER A 312 -3.61 -48.98 -13.18
CA SER A 312 -3.19 -50.37 -13.07
C SER A 312 -4.18 -51.13 -12.20
N ILE A 313 -4.95 -52.05 -12.78
CA ILE A 313 -5.66 -53.08 -12.02
C ILE A 313 -4.58 -53.97 -11.40
N GLY A 314 -4.35 -53.80 -10.10
CA GLY A 314 -3.26 -54.48 -9.40
C GLY A 314 -3.59 -55.94 -9.09
N SER A 315 -2.75 -56.86 -9.56
CA SER A 315 -2.65 -58.18 -8.95
C SER A 315 -1.81 -58.08 -7.65
N PRO A 316 -2.26 -58.64 -6.52
CA PRO A 316 -1.59 -58.46 -5.24
C PRO A 316 -0.40 -59.43 -5.10
N SER A 317 0.85 -58.93 -5.17
CA SER A 317 1.94 -59.52 -4.38
C SER A 317 3.23 -58.67 -4.29
N LYS A 318 3.84 -58.74 -3.10
CA LYS A 318 5.24 -58.47 -2.72
C LYS A 318 5.80 -57.05 -2.89
N LYS A 319 6.09 -56.45 -1.72
CA LYS A 319 6.83 -55.20 -1.50
C LYS A 319 8.11 -55.11 -2.35
N ARG A 320 8.26 -54.05 -3.14
CA ARG A 320 9.56 -53.57 -3.66
C ARG A 320 9.62 -52.04 -3.58
N SER A 321 10.73 -51.53 -3.06
CA SER A 321 10.97 -50.10 -2.83
C SER A 321 11.30 -49.35 -4.13
N ARG A 322 10.28 -49.01 -4.92
CA ARG A 322 10.33 -47.97 -5.97
C ARG A 322 8.99 -47.25 -6.02
N SER A 323 9.02 -45.91 -6.00
CA SER A 323 7.84 -45.08 -6.24
C SER A 323 7.17 -45.43 -7.57
N LYS A 324 5.83 -45.44 -7.60
CA LYS A 324 4.96 -45.85 -8.72
C LYS A 324 5.56 -45.62 -10.11
N THR A 325 5.83 -46.69 -10.87
CA THR A 325 6.14 -46.59 -12.30
C THR A 325 4.84 -46.49 -13.09
N ILE A 326 4.53 -45.31 -13.62
CA ILE A 326 3.34 -45.08 -14.46
C ILE A 326 3.67 -45.41 -15.92
N PRO A 327 3.00 -46.40 -16.57
CA PRO A 327 3.21 -46.70 -17.98
C PRO A 327 2.47 -45.70 -18.86
N VAL A 328 3.22 -44.85 -19.56
CA VAL A 328 2.71 -43.83 -20.49
C VAL A 328 2.66 -44.37 -21.92
N LEU A 329 1.55 -44.12 -22.63
CA LEU A 329 1.36 -44.48 -24.04
C LEU A 329 0.95 -43.24 -24.85
N PHE A 330 1.49 -43.12 -26.07
CA PHE A 330 1.12 -42.10 -27.05
C PHE A 330 0.12 -42.68 -28.07
N PRO A 331 -1.09 -42.13 -28.21
CA PRO A 331 -2.02 -42.50 -29.27
C PRO A 331 -1.62 -41.82 -30.60
N ILE A 332 -1.77 -42.54 -31.71
CA ILE A 332 -1.14 -42.18 -33.00
C ILE A 332 -2.14 -41.58 -34.02
N LYS A 333 -3.45 -41.70 -33.81
CA LYS A 333 -4.46 -41.20 -34.77
C LYS A 333 -5.36 -40.11 -34.17
N GLU A 334 -5.57 -39.06 -34.95
CA GLU A 334 -6.42 -37.92 -34.62
C GLU A 334 -7.89 -38.19 -34.96
N GLU A 335 -8.47 -39.18 -34.29
CA GLU A 335 -9.92 -39.33 -34.22
C GLU A 335 -10.32 -39.40 -32.74
N ASN A 336 -10.66 -38.24 -32.18
CA ASN A 336 -11.81 -38.08 -31.28
C ASN A 336 -12.04 -36.61 -30.94
N THR A 337 -13.31 -36.25 -30.79
CA THR A 337 -13.76 -34.97 -30.27
C THR A 337 -13.18 -34.67 -28.90
N VAL A 338 -12.83 -33.41 -28.63
CA VAL A 338 -12.26 -32.98 -27.35
C VAL A 338 -13.32 -33.06 -26.24
N HIS A 339 -13.41 -34.21 -25.56
CA HIS A 339 -14.40 -34.51 -24.51
C HIS A 339 -14.41 -33.52 -23.32
N ASN A 340 -13.42 -32.63 -23.22
CA ASN A 340 -13.29 -31.63 -22.15
C ASN A 340 -13.64 -30.20 -22.57
N ARG A 341 -14.15 -29.95 -23.79
CA ARG A 341 -14.60 -28.60 -24.17
C ARG A 341 -15.95 -28.30 -23.51
N THR A 342 -15.99 -27.28 -22.66
CA THR A 342 -17.24 -26.75 -22.08
C THR A 342 -18.25 -26.45 -23.20
N PRO A 343 -19.51 -26.93 -23.13
CA PRO A 343 -20.55 -26.64 -24.09
C PRO A 343 -20.72 -25.14 -24.36
N THR A 344 -20.98 -24.76 -25.62
CA THR A 344 -21.15 -23.35 -26.02
C THR A 344 -22.32 -22.68 -25.29
N GLU A 345 -23.33 -23.45 -24.92
CA GLU A 345 -24.49 -23.01 -24.14
C GLU A 345 -24.11 -22.61 -22.71
N ASP A 346 -23.32 -23.44 -22.02
CA ASP A 346 -22.75 -23.12 -20.69
C ASP A 346 -21.90 -21.82 -20.73
N LEU A 347 -21.16 -21.59 -21.82
CA LEU A 347 -20.40 -20.34 -22.03
C LEU A 347 -21.33 -19.12 -22.21
N ASN A 348 -22.45 -19.29 -22.92
CA ASN A 348 -23.44 -18.22 -23.10
C ASN A 348 -24.18 -17.86 -21.81
N ILE A 349 -24.45 -18.84 -20.94
CA ILE A 349 -25.02 -18.58 -19.61
C ILE A 349 -24.05 -17.71 -18.77
N ILE A 350 -22.74 -17.99 -18.83
CA ILE A 350 -21.72 -17.16 -18.15
C ILE A 350 -21.69 -15.74 -18.72
N ARG A 351 -21.77 -15.56 -20.04
CA ARG A 351 -21.84 -14.23 -20.67
C ARG A 351 -23.06 -13.43 -20.21
N ALA A 352 -24.24 -14.03 -20.28
CA ALA A 352 -25.49 -13.41 -19.84
C ALA A 352 -25.43 -12.99 -18.36
N HIS A 353 -24.87 -13.85 -17.50
CA HIS A 353 -24.65 -13.54 -16.08
C HIS A 353 -23.67 -12.37 -15.88
N ILE A 354 -22.55 -12.31 -16.63
CA ILE A 354 -21.58 -11.21 -16.57
C ILE A 354 -22.21 -9.89 -17.05
N GLU A 355 -23.06 -9.93 -18.07
CA GLU A 355 -23.73 -8.77 -18.67
C GLU A 355 -24.92 -8.25 -17.83
N ALA A 356 -25.45 -9.06 -16.92
CA ALA A 356 -26.52 -8.66 -16.00
C ALA A 356 -26.07 -7.64 -14.93
N PHE A 357 -24.76 -7.51 -14.67
CA PHE A 357 -24.26 -6.56 -13.68
C PHE A 357 -24.29 -5.10 -14.19
N PRO A 358 -24.69 -4.12 -13.38
CA PRO A 358 -24.65 -2.72 -13.75
C PRO A 358 -23.20 -2.25 -13.90
N VAL A 359 -22.80 -2.02 -15.15
CA VAL A 359 -21.51 -1.43 -15.51
C VAL A 359 -21.62 0.08 -15.67
N VAL A 360 -20.53 0.79 -15.34
CA VAL A 360 -20.41 2.24 -15.58
C VAL A 360 -19.14 2.55 -16.36
N GLU A 361 -19.23 3.53 -17.25
CA GLU A 361 -18.15 4.00 -18.11
C GLU A 361 -17.16 4.86 -17.31
N SER A 362 -15.85 4.68 -17.49
CA SER A 362 -14.87 5.57 -16.85
C SER A 362 -14.78 6.92 -17.57
N HIS A 363 -15.17 7.98 -16.87
CA HIS A 363 -14.89 9.36 -17.29
C HIS A 363 -13.44 9.82 -16.99
N TYR A 364 -12.60 8.95 -16.41
CA TYR A 364 -11.30 9.31 -15.81
C TYR A 364 -10.06 8.77 -16.51
N THR A 365 -10.21 8.37 -17.76
CA THR A 365 -9.07 8.07 -18.65
C THR A 365 -9.05 9.07 -19.79
N ARG A 366 -7.92 9.78 -19.94
CA ARG A 366 -7.64 10.71 -21.03
C ARG A 366 -8.05 10.07 -22.37
N LYS A 367 -9.13 10.55 -23.01
CA LYS A 367 -9.68 10.29 -24.38
C LYS A 367 -9.64 8.89 -25.03
N ASP A 368 -8.94 7.90 -24.47
CA ASP A 368 -8.32 6.80 -25.22
C ASP A 368 -8.59 5.40 -24.61
N THR A 369 -9.41 5.26 -23.56
CA THR A 369 -9.75 3.92 -23.02
C THR A 369 -11.25 3.67 -22.81
N ASN A 370 -11.77 2.70 -23.56
CA ASN A 370 -13.16 2.21 -23.48
C ASN A 370 -13.35 1.15 -22.38
N ARG A 371 -12.80 1.36 -21.18
CA ARG A 371 -12.88 0.38 -20.08
C ARG A 371 -14.14 0.60 -19.22
N LYS A 372 -14.85 -0.48 -18.93
CA LYS A 372 -16.06 -0.46 -18.10
C LYS A 372 -15.73 -0.91 -16.67
N TYR A 373 -16.43 -0.35 -15.67
CA TYR A 373 -16.18 -0.62 -14.26
C TYR A 373 -17.39 -1.21 -13.56
N LEU A 374 -17.12 -2.19 -12.70
CA LEU A 374 -18.07 -2.87 -11.80
C LEU A 374 -17.90 -2.35 -10.37
N ASP A 375 -18.93 -2.56 -9.54
CA ASP A 375 -18.98 -2.17 -8.11
C ASP A 375 -17.72 -2.63 -7.32
N SER A 376 -17.24 -1.80 -6.38
CA SER A 376 -16.08 -2.11 -5.53
C SER A 376 -16.31 -3.25 -4.55
N ASP A 377 -17.56 -3.51 -4.16
CA ASP A 377 -17.93 -4.62 -3.29
C ASP A 377 -17.94 -5.98 -4.04
N LEU A 378 -17.79 -5.99 -5.37
CA LEU A 378 -17.71 -7.19 -6.22
C LEU A 378 -16.26 -7.67 -6.45
N THR A 379 -16.12 -8.98 -6.68
CA THR A 379 -14.88 -9.62 -7.13
C THR A 379 -15.22 -10.76 -8.10
N ILE A 380 -14.27 -11.24 -8.92
CA ILE A 380 -14.51 -12.41 -9.81
C ILE A 380 -15.01 -13.60 -9.00
N ARG A 381 -14.49 -13.80 -7.78
CA ARG A 381 -14.93 -14.89 -6.90
C ARG A 381 -16.37 -14.70 -6.46
N LYS A 382 -16.75 -13.52 -5.94
CA LYS A 382 -18.15 -13.22 -5.59
C LYS A 382 -19.09 -13.36 -6.79
N MET A 383 -18.71 -12.87 -7.97
CA MET A 383 -19.51 -13.05 -9.19
C MET A 383 -19.66 -14.53 -9.56
N TYR A 384 -18.61 -15.34 -9.38
CA TYR A 384 -18.71 -16.78 -9.60
C TYR A 384 -19.58 -17.49 -8.56
N ASP A 385 -19.53 -17.09 -7.30
CA ASP A 385 -20.42 -17.61 -6.25
C ASP A 385 -21.89 -17.27 -6.57
N LEU A 386 -22.18 -16.02 -6.98
CA LEU A 386 -23.51 -15.61 -7.45
C LEU A 386 -23.99 -16.38 -8.69
N TYR A 387 -23.10 -16.62 -9.66
CA TYR A 387 -23.38 -17.46 -10.83
C TYR A 387 -23.70 -18.90 -10.45
N LYS A 388 -22.99 -19.45 -9.45
CA LYS A 388 -23.25 -20.80 -8.94
C LYS A 388 -24.63 -20.88 -8.27
N ASP A 389 -25.01 -19.86 -7.50
CA ASP A 389 -26.34 -19.76 -6.89
C ASP A 389 -27.43 -19.66 -7.96
N GLU A 390 -27.26 -18.80 -8.98
CA GLU A 390 -28.22 -18.71 -10.10
C GLU A 390 -28.32 -20.02 -10.91
N CYS A 391 -27.20 -20.70 -11.15
CA CYS A 391 -27.22 -22.03 -11.78
C CYS A 391 -27.92 -23.08 -10.90
N HIS A 392 -27.78 -23.02 -9.59
CA HIS A 392 -28.48 -23.91 -8.67
C HIS A 392 -30.00 -23.67 -8.72
N ASP A 393 -30.43 -22.42 -8.60
CA ASP A 393 -31.84 -22.02 -8.62
C ASP A 393 -32.53 -22.33 -9.96
N GLN A 394 -31.79 -22.22 -11.07
CA GLN A 394 -32.29 -22.55 -12.41
C GLN A 394 -32.05 -24.02 -12.83
N GLN A 395 -31.54 -24.87 -11.92
CA GLN A 395 -31.15 -26.28 -12.19
C GLN A 395 -30.20 -26.47 -13.39
N LYS A 396 -29.34 -25.49 -13.65
CA LYS A 396 -28.36 -25.47 -14.75
C LYS A 396 -27.00 -26.02 -14.32
N ARG A 397 -26.24 -26.52 -15.30
CA ARG A 397 -24.88 -27.03 -15.08
C ARG A 397 -23.93 -25.88 -14.72
N CYS A 398 -23.52 -25.80 -13.46
CA CYS A 398 -22.47 -24.87 -13.04
C CYS A 398 -21.11 -25.27 -13.61
N VAL A 399 -20.45 -24.36 -14.33
CA VAL A 399 -19.07 -24.53 -14.80
C VAL A 399 -18.07 -24.23 -13.66
N LYS A 400 -16.82 -24.69 -13.76
CA LYS A 400 -15.74 -24.42 -12.78
C LYS A 400 -15.24 -22.97 -12.86
N GLU A 401 -14.86 -22.39 -11.71
CA GLU A 401 -14.40 -20.99 -11.58
C GLU A 401 -13.35 -20.57 -12.62
N HIS A 402 -12.38 -21.43 -12.93
CA HIS A 402 -11.32 -21.08 -13.88
C HIS A 402 -11.85 -20.76 -15.29
N VAL A 403 -12.96 -21.38 -15.72
CA VAL A 403 -13.59 -21.08 -17.02
C VAL A 403 -14.32 -19.74 -16.94
N TYR A 404 -15.09 -19.51 -15.88
CA TYR A 404 -15.76 -18.23 -15.62
C TYR A 404 -14.77 -17.06 -15.60
N ARG A 405 -13.65 -17.23 -14.86
CA ARG A 405 -12.54 -16.28 -14.79
C ARG A 405 -11.86 -16.07 -16.13
N ASN A 406 -11.69 -17.13 -16.94
CA ASN A 406 -11.10 -17.01 -18.27
C ASN A 406 -12.01 -16.17 -19.19
N ILE A 407 -13.32 -16.44 -19.24
CA ILE A 407 -14.29 -15.66 -20.02
C ILE A 407 -14.27 -14.19 -19.58
N PHE A 408 -14.37 -13.94 -18.27
CA PHE A 408 -14.34 -12.58 -17.72
C PHE A 408 -13.06 -11.82 -18.12
N CYS A 409 -11.88 -12.46 -18.04
CA CYS A 409 -10.60 -11.82 -18.33
C CYS A 409 -10.24 -11.73 -19.82
N SER A 410 -10.83 -12.56 -20.69
CA SER A 410 -10.47 -12.64 -22.12
C SER A 410 -11.50 -12.00 -23.05
N GLU A 411 -12.78 -12.02 -22.70
CA GLU A 411 -13.85 -11.51 -23.57
C GLU A 411 -14.32 -10.10 -23.17
N TYR A 412 -14.13 -9.69 -21.92
CA TYR A 412 -14.66 -8.42 -21.39
C TYR A 412 -13.56 -7.46 -20.93
N ASN A 413 -13.56 -6.23 -21.48
CA ASN A 413 -12.73 -5.12 -20.98
C ASN A 413 -13.35 -4.47 -19.72
N MET A 414 -13.60 -5.27 -18.70
CA MET A 414 -14.16 -4.86 -17.41
C MET A 414 -13.11 -4.86 -16.30
N SER A 415 -13.34 -4.06 -15.27
CA SER A 415 -12.50 -4.07 -14.05
C SER A 415 -13.33 -3.67 -12.83
N PHE A 416 -13.00 -4.23 -11.67
CA PHE A 416 -13.60 -3.82 -10.40
C PHE A 416 -13.11 -2.42 -10.05
N HIS A 417 -14.04 -1.54 -9.64
CA HIS A 417 -13.68 -0.21 -9.17
C HIS A 417 -12.88 -0.34 -7.87
N LYS A 418 -11.56 -0.19 -7.95
CA LYS A 418 -10.70 -0.09 -6.77
C LYS A 418 -10.42 1.39 -6.52
N PRO A 419 -10.84 1.96 -5.37
CA PRO A 419 -10.29 3.22 -4.91
C PRO A 419 -8.77 3.10 -4.89
N LYS A 420 -8.08 3.97 -5.63
CA LYS A 420 -6.61 4.00 -5.58
C LYS A 420 -6.23 4.61 -4.24
N LYS A 421 -5.26 4.01 -3.55
CA LYS A 421 -4.55 4.72 -2.49
C LYS A 421 -3.58 5.67 -3.18
N ASP A 422 -3.66 6.96 -2.85
CA ASP A 422 -2.80 7.97 -3.47
C ASP A 422 -1.36 7.82 -3.01
N GLN A 423 -0.54 7.22 -3.86
CA GLN A 423 0.90 7.24 -3.71
C GLN A 423 1.42 8.64 -4.04
N CYS A 424 2.24 9.20 -3.14
CA CYS A 424 2.84 10.51 -3.38
C CYS A 424 3.77 10.45 -4.61
N LEU A 425 3.40 11.15 -5.69
CA LEU A 425 4.13 11.17 -6.96
C LEU A 425 5.61 11.57 -6.79
N ILE A 426 5.91 12.52 -5.89
CA ILE A 426 7.29 12.96 -5.62
C ILE A 426 8.11 11.83 -5.00
N CYS A 427 7.53 11.06 -4.07
CA CYS A 427 8.21 9.91 -3.47
C CYS A 427 8.38 8.76 -4.46
N HIS A 428 7.35 8.48 -5.28
CA HIS A 428 7.42 7.45 -6.32
C HIS A 428 8.53 7.77 -7.33
N ASN A 429 8.57 9.01 -7.85
CA ASN A 429 9.60 9.46 -8.79
C ASN A 429 11.02 9.36 -8.19
N TYR A 430 11.19 9.68 -6.92
CA TYR A 430 12.48 9.56 -6.23
C TYR A 430 12.90 8.10 -6.01
N ASN A 431 11.98 7.21 -5.62
CA ASN A 431 12.26 5.79 -5.46
C ASN A 431 12.65 5.16 -6.82
N THR A 432 11.90 5.44 -7.89
CA THR A 432 12.25 4.98 -9.25
C THR A 432 13.58 5.57 -9.74
N MET A 433 13.94 6.80 -9.33
CA MET A 433 15.26 7.38 -9.63
C MET A 433 16.39 6.57 -8.97
N ILE A 434 16.23 6.16 -7.70
CA ILE A 434 17.18 5.28 -7.00
C ILE A 434 17.25 3.91 -7.68
N GLU A 435 16.11 3.26 -7.92
CA GLU A 435 16.00 1.93 -8.55
C GLU A 435 16.65 1.87 -9.94
N THR A 436 16.59 2.98 -10.70
CA THR A 436 17.19 3.09 -12.03
C THR A 436 18.67 3.52 -12.03
N GLY A 437 19.26 3.75 -10.85
CA GLY A 437 20.65 4.20 -10.70
C GLY A 437 20.89 5.60 -11.27
N ASN A 438 19.86 6.46 -11.24
CA ASN A 438 19.95 7.83 -11.73
C ASN A 438 20.32 8.79 -10.58
N THR A 439 21.17 9.77 -10.86
CA THR A 439 21.68 10.74 -9.88
C THR A 439 21.20 12.15 -10.22
N ASP A 440 19.89 12.31 -10.39
CA ASP A 440 19.28 13.62 -10.68
C ASP A 440 19.19 14.45 -9.38
N GLU A 441 20.11 15.39 -9.24
CA GLU A 441 20.20 16.28 -8.09
C GLU A 441 18.96 17.17 -7.91
N ALA A 442 18.25 17.51 -8.99
CA ALA A 442 17.03 18.30 -8.91
C ALA A 442 15.88 17.45 -8.34
N VAL A 443 15.76 16.18 -8.76
CA VAL A 443 14.78 15.24 -8.18
C VAL A 443 15.10 14.96 -6.70
N LYS A 444 16.38 14.77 -6.34
CA LYS A 444 16.82 14.62 -4.94
C LYS A 444 16.52 15.88 -4.09
N ARG A 445 16.70 17.09 -4.64
CA ARG A 445 16.37 18.34 -3.95
C ARG A 445 14.86 18.47 -3.72
N ILE A 446 14.04 18.26 -4.76
CA ILE A 446 12.57 18.31 -4.67
C ILE A 446 12.06 17.28 -3.65
N TYR A 447 12.62 16.07 -3.62
CA TYR A 447 12.28 15.06 -2.62
C TYR A 447 12.65 15.49 -1.19
N THR A 448 13.84 16.04 -0.98
CA THR A 448 14.28 16.54 0.34
C THR A 448 13.37 17.67 0.84
N GLU A 449 13.07 18.67 -0.01
CA GLU A 449 12.14 19.76 0.31
C GLU A 449 10.72 19.23 0.61
N HIS A 450 10.27 18.22 -0.14
CA HIS A 450 9.00 17.53 0.10
C HIS A 450 8.95 16.79 1.45
N GLN A 451 10.00 16.04 1.82
CA GLN A 451 10.07 15.43 3.16
C GLN A 451 10.10 16.48 4.27
N GLN A 452 10.85 17.59 4.09
CA GLN A 452 10.85 18.68 5.06
C GLN A 452 9.47 19.31 5.23
N ARG A 453 8.73 19.59 4.15
CA ARG A 453 7.36 20.14 4.23
C ARG A 453 6.38 19.16 4.88
N LYS A 454 6.50 17.87 4.57
CA LYS A 454 5.73 16.77 5.22
C LYS A 454 5.96 16.72 6.72
N VAL A 455 7.21 16.85 7.18
CA VAL A 455 7.54 16.90 8.62
C VAL A 455 6.93 18.16 9.26
N ARG A 456 7.17 19.34 8.67
CA ARG A 456 6.61 20.62 9.16
C ARG A 456 5.08 20.61 9.28
N GLY A 457 4.36 20.04 8.31
CA GLY A 457 2.89 19.93 8.38
C GLY A 457 2.40 19.02 9.50
N ARG A 458 3.19 18.01 9.88
CA ARG A 458 2.90 17.13 11.04
C ARG A 458 3.22 17.83 12.36
N GLU A 459 4.34 18.55 12.44
CA GLU A 459 4.70 19.40 13.59
C GLU A 459 3.61 20.44 13.86
N GLU A 460 3.19 21.17 12.83
CA GLU A 460 2.10 22.16 12.90
C GLU A 460 0.79 21.54 13.45
N LYS A 461 0.37 20.39 12.90
CA LYS A 461 -0.83 19.68 13.39
C LYS A 461 -0.67 19.19 14.84
N GLN A 462 0.54 18.81 15.24
CA GLN A 462 0.83 18.39 16.61
C GLN A 462 0.82 19.59 17.58
N ILE A 463 1.29 20.77 17.16
CA ILE A 463 1.20 22.02 17.92
C ILE A 463 -0.28 22.40 18.14
N ASP A 464 -1.06 22.51 17.05
CA ASP A 464 -2.51 22.81 17.12
C ASP A 464 -3.27 21.83 18.03
N LYS A 465 -2.89 20.54 17.99
CA LYS A 465 -3.47 19.48 18.83
C LYS A 465 -3.14 19.64 20.32
N GLU A 466 -1.91 20.02 20.67
CA GLU A 466 -1.56 20.27 22.08
C GLU A 466 -2.12 21.61 22.60
N ILE A 467 -2.33 22.60 21.73
CA ILE A 467 -3.08 23.83 22.08
C ILE A 467 -4.54 23.47 22.38
N ALA A 468 -5.22 22.75 21.47
CA ALA A 468 -6.64 22.37 21.63
C ALA A 468 -6.93 21.47 22.84
N LYS A 469 -5.93 20.77 23.39
CA LYS A 469 -6.06 20.03 24.66
C LYS A 469 -5.94 20.92 25.90
N LYS A 470 -5.18 22.01 25.82
CA LYS A 470 -4.85 22.89 26.95
C LYS A 470 -5.81 24.08 27.05
N ASP A 471 -6.16 24.68 25.91
CA ASP A 471 -7.07 25.82 25.83
C ASP A 471 -8.38 25.42 25.13
N LYS A 472 -9.49 25.52 25.87
CA LYS A 472 -10.85 25.27 25.35
C LYS A 472 -11.34 26.38 24.40
N SER A 473 -10.69 27.54 24.38
CA SER A 473 -11.00 28.62 23.43
C SER A 473 -10.52 28.30 22.00
N TYR A 474 -9.66 27.29 21.86
CA TYR A 474 -9.02 26.88 20.63
C TYR A 474 -9.47 25.48 20.20
N GLN A 475 -9.93 25.33 18.95
CA GLN A 475 -10.41 24.05 18.43
C GLN A 475 -9.59 23.60 17.21
N ALA A 476 -8.79 22.53 17.36
CA ALA A 476 -8.16 21.87 16.22
C ALA A 476 -9.03 20.71 15.72
N VAL A 477 -9.34 20.69 14.43
CA VAL A 477 -10.27 19.75 13.80
C VAL A 477 -9.71 19.21 12.49
N THR A 478 -9.72 17.90 12.32
CA THR A 478 -9.50 17.27 10.99
C THR A 478 -10.85 16.96 10.36
N PHE A 479 -11.00 17.14 9.05
CA PHE A 479 -12.20 16.70 8.35
C PHE A 479 -11.89 16.11 6.98
N ASP A 480 -12.68 15.10 6.59
CA ASP A 480 -12.55 14.38 5.32
C ASP A 480 -13.89 13.83 4.84
N LEU A 481 -14.03 13.61 3.53
CA LEU A 481 -15.25 13.15 2.89
C LEU A 481 -15.14 11.66 2.53
N GLU A 482 -15.83 10.82 3.30
CA GLU A 482 -15.78 9.37 3.16
C GLU A 482 -16.12 8.90 1.73
N ALA A 483 -15.54 7.76 1.35
CA ALA A 483 -15.96 7.04 0.15
C ALA A 483 -17.48 6.81 0.16
N VAL A 484 -18.11 6.97 -1.00
CA VAL A 484 -19.58 6.93 -1.12
C VAL A 484 -20.15 5.65 -0.54
N LEU A 485 -21.20 5.83 0.27
CA LEU A 485 -21.89 4.79 1.02
C LEU A 485 -23.11 4.30 0.22
N PRO A 486 -23.03 3.18 -0.52
CA PRO A 486 -24.11 2.73 -1.38
C PRO A 486 -25.27 2.16 -0.58
N THR A 487 -26.51 2.55 -0.92
CA THR A 487 -27.74 2.15 -0.19
C THR A 487 -28.84 1.72 -1.18
N PRO A 488 -29.42 0.52 -1.09
CA PRO A 488 -29.24 -0.46 -0.03
C PRO A 488 -27.92 -1.21 -0.13
N CYS A 489 -27.43 -1.69 1.03
CA CYS A 489 -26.30 -2.59 1.17
C CYS A 489 -26.74 -3.82 1.94
N SER A 490 -26.59 -5.00 1.34
CA SER A 490 -26.94 -6.29 1.93
C SER A 490 -26.09 -7.38 1.27
N LEU A 491 -25.98 -8.54 1.91
CA LEU A 491 -25.32 -9.73 1.35
C LEU A 491 -26.17 -10.46 0.30
N VAL A 492 -27.45 -10.09 0.13
CA VAL A 492 -28.36 -10.74 -0.83
C VAL A 492 -27.94 -10.47 -2.27
N SER A 493 -27.82 -11.56 -3.05
CA SER A 493 -27.37 -11.61 -4.45
C SER A 493 -27.94 -10.49 -5.33
N GLN A 494 -29.26 -10.35 -5.38
CA GLN A 494 -29.96 -9.39 -6.26
C GLN A 494 -29.51 -7.94 -6.06
N VAL A 495 -29.05 -7.56 -4.86
CA VAL A 495 -28.60 -6.18 -4.56
C VAL A 495 -27.34 -5.80 -5.33
N TYR A 496 -26.53 -6.77 -5.78
CA TYR A 496 -25.35 -6.51 -6.61
C TYR A 496 -25.67 -6.20 -8.08
N TYR A 497 -26.85 -6.59 -8.58
CA TYR A 497 -27.29 -6.37 -9.96
C TYR A 497 -28.11 -5.09 -10.14
N LYS A 498 -28.24 -4.28 -9.09
CA LYS A 498 -29.17 -3.15 -9.02
C LYS A 498 -28.46 -1.85 -8.72
N ARG A 499 -28.91 -0.76 -9.36
CA ARG A 499 -28.42 0.59 -9.11
C ARG A 499 -28.80 1.03 -7.69
N LYS A 500 -27.81 1.40 -6.89
CA LYS A 500 -27.96 1.84 -5.50
C LYS A 500 -28.01 3.37 -5.41
N LEU A 501 -28.61 3.89 -4.35
CA LEU A 501 -28.58 5.30 -3.99
C LEU A 501 -27.22 5.65 -3.37
N SER A 502 -26.60 6.72 -3.83
CA SER A 502 -25.36 7.26 -3.27
C SER A 502 -25.64 8.05 -1.99
N CYS A 503 -25.05 7.64 -0.86
CA CYS A 503 -25.01 8.42 0.37
C CYS A 503 -23.58 8.93 0.63
N TYR A 504 -23.48 10.10 1.26
CA TYR A 504 -22.24 10.83 1.51
C TYR A 504 -22.10 11.10 3.00
N ASN A 505 -20.87 10.98 3.52
CA ASN A 505 -20.54 11.25 4.91
C ASN A 505 -19.32 12.16 5.00
N LEU A 506 -19.50 13.39 5.49
CA LEU A 506 -18.38 14.30 5.79
C LEU A 506 -18.09 14.26 7.29
N SER A 507 -16.95 13.67 7.64
CA SER A 507 -16.55 13.43 9.03
C SER A 507 -15.63 14.51 9.55
N PHE A 508 -15.98 15.11 10.69
CA PHE A 508 -15.18 16.06 11.45
C PHE A 508 -14.71 15.41 12.75
N TYR A 509 -13.40 15.44 13.05
CA TYR A 509 -12.82 14.91 14.27
C TYR A 509 -12.10 16.03 15.05
N SER A 510 -12.61 16.36 16.25
CA SER A 510 -11.94 17.26 17.21
C SER A 510 -10.69 16.58 17.79
N LEU A 511 -9.53 17.19 17.59
CA LEU A 511 -8.24 16.68 18.05
C LEU A 511 -8.01 16.87 19.56
N GLY A 512 -8.69 17.84 20.18
CA GLY A 512 -8.66 18.08 21.63
C GLY A 512 -9.60 17.13 22.38
N ASP A 513 -10.89 17.14 22.03
CA ASP A 513 -11.94 16.40 22.76
C ASP A 513 -12.11 14.95 22.30
N ASN A 514 -11.45 14.55 21.21
CA ASN A 514 -11.60 13.25 20.55
C ASN A 514 -13.05 12.93 20.13
N LYS A 515 -13.86 13.97 19.89
CA LYS A 515 -15.26 13.89 19.45
C LYS A 515 -15.34 13.89 17.92
N GLY A 516 -16.00 12.88 17.36
CA GLY A 516 -16.32 12.80 15.94
C GLY A 516 -17.75 13.27 15.66
N THR A 517 -17.94 14.01 14.56
CA THR A 517 -19.24 14.46 14.05
C THR A 517 -19.34 14.13 12.57
N CYS A 518 -20.41 13.47 12.14
CA CYS A 518 -20.62 13.00 10.77
C CYS A 518 -21.84 13.70 10.15
N TYR A 519 -21.63 14.44 9.06
CA TYR A 519 -22.71 15.05 8.29
C TYR A 519 -23.15 14.10 7.18
N LEU A 520 -24.41 13.64 7.24
CA LEU A 520 -24.95 12.66 6.30
C LEU A 520 -25.95 13.28 5.32
N TRP A 521 -25.76 13.03 4.02
CA TRP A 521 -26.79 13.28 3.02
C TRP A 521 -26.76 12.21 1.92
N ASN A 522 -27.69 12.28 0.98
CA ASN A 522 -27.72 11.40 -0.19
C ASN A 522 -27.93 12.23 -1.46
N GLU A 523 -27.76 11.59 -2.63
CA GLU A 523 -27.83 12.25 -3.94
C GLU A 523 -29.18 12.95 -4.27
N THR A 524 -30.23 12.76 -3.46
CA THR A 524 -31.49 13.53 -3.55
C THR A 524 -31.56 14.75 -2.63
N GLU A 525 -30.72 14.79 -1.59
CA GLU A 525 -30.63 15.93 -0.66
C GLU A 525 -29.46 16.86 -1.04
N GLY A 526 -28.44 16.39 -1.77
CA GLY A 526 -27.35 17.23 -2.30
C GLY A 526 -26.29 16.48 -3.12
N GLU A 527 -25.41 17.22 -3.80
CA GLU A 527 -24.30 16.67 -4.60
C GLU A 527 -23.03 16.39 -3.75
N ARG A 528 -21.90 16.00 -4.35
CA ARG A 528 -20.60 15.80 -3.67
C ARG A 528 -19.65 17.00 -3.89
N GLY A 529 -20.18 18.23 -3.79
CA GLY A 529 -19.49 19.45 -4.21
C GLY A 529 -18.99 20.36 -3.08
N SER A 530 -18.28 21.42 -3.48
CA SER A 530 -17.75 22.46 -2.58
C SER A 530 -18.82 23.22 -1.79
N CYS A 531 -20.05 23.34 -2.29
CA CYS A 531 -21.14 24.01 -1.55
C CYS A 531 -21.64 23.17 -0.38
N GLU A 532 -21.71 21.84 -0.56
CA GLU A 532 -22.14 20.90 0.47
C GLU A 532 -21.11 20.86 1.61
N VAL A 533 -19.83 20.74 1.27
CA VAL A 533 -18.71 20.86 2.23
C VAL A 533 -18.74 22.21 2.94
N ALA A 534 -18.85 23.31 2.21
CA ALA A 534 -18.92 24.66 2.79
C ALA A 534 -20.12 24.85 3.74
N SER A 535 -21.26 24.23 3.43
CA SER A 535 -22.45 24.24 4.29
C SER A 535 -22.22 23.45 5.58
N CYS A 536 -21.57 22.29 5.50
CA CYS A 536 -21.16 21.52 6.68
C CYS A 536 -20.16 22.30 7.55
N LEU A 537 -19.16 22.94 6.94
CA LEU A 537 -18.21 23.82 7.64
C LEU A 537 -18.94 24.96 8.35
N HIS A 538 -19.81 25.69 7.66
CA HIS A 538 -20.59 26.79 8.22
C HIS A 538 -21.48 26.33 9.39
N LYS A 539 -22.17 25.19 9.23
CA LYS A 539 -23.02 24.58 10.26
C LYS A 539 -22.20 24.12 11.46
N TYR A 540 -21.03 23.51 11.24
CA TYR A 540 -20.10 23.13 12.30
C TYR A 540 -19.62 24.37 13.09
N ILE A 541 -19.11 25.39 12.41
CA ILE A 541 -18.63 26.65 13.02
C ILE A 541 -19.72 27.33 13.84
N THR A 542 -20.95 27.33 13.34
CA THR A 542 -22.11 27.94 14.01
C THR A 542 -22.62 27.10 15.20
N SER A 543 -22.36 25.79 15.21
CA SER A 543 -22.71 24.88 16.32
C SER A 543 -21.70 24.87 17.48
N LEU A 544 -20.53 25.53 17.31
CA LEU A 544 -19.48 25.50 18.33
C LEU A 544 -19.86 26.31 19.58
N PRO A 545 -19.37 25.91 20.77
CA PRO A 545 -19.65 26.63 22.01
C PRO A 545 -19.17 28.09 21.98
N PRO A 546 -19.85 29.01 22.69
CA PRO A 546 -19.56 30.45 22.64
C PRO A 546 -18.21 30.86 23.27
N TYR A 547 -17.55 29.93 23.98
CA TYR A 547 -16.19 30.13 24.48
C TYR A 547 -15.11 29.91 23.42
N VAL A 548 -15.41 29.20 22.31
CA VAL A 548 -14.46 28.99 21.21
C VAL A 548 -14.26 30.31 20.46
N ARG A 549 -12.99 30.68 20.24
CA ARG A 549 -12.55 31.91 19.57
C ARG A 549 -11.69 31.65 18.34
N HIS A 550 -10.95 30.56 18.31
CA HIS A 550 -10.04 30.17 17.23
C HIS A 550 -10.34 28.73 16.80
N ILE A 551 -10.48 28.50 15.50
CA ILE A 551 -10.61 27.16 14.93
C ILE A 551 -9.49 26.92 13.90
N SER A 552 -8.81 25.79 13.99
CA SER A 552 -7.92 25.29 12.94
C SER A 552 -8.51 24.05 12.29
N PHE A 553 -8.85 24.14 11.01
CA PHE A 553 -9.26 23.01 10.19
C PHE A 553 -8.08 22.42 9.42
N TYR A 554 -8.01 21.09 9.39
CA TYR A 554 -7.12 20.32 8.53
C TYR A 554 -7.96 19.49 7.56
N SER A 555 -7.73 19.66 6.26
CA SER A 555 -8.45 18.95 5.20
C SER A 555 -7.51 18.35 4.16
N ASP A 556 -8.07 17.56 3.25
CA ASP A 556 -7.38 17.16 2.02
C ASP A 556 -7.03 18.37 1.12
N ASN A 557 -6.35 18.10 0.00
CA ASN A 557 -5.99 19.11 -1.00
C ASN A 557 -6.99 19.19 -2.18
N CYS A 558 -8.14 18.52 -2.13
CA CYS A 558 -9.07 18.40 -3.26
C CYS A 558 -9.60 19.79 -3.66
N MET A 559 -9.27 20.24 -4.87
CA MET A 559 -9.68 21.56 -5.35
C MET A 559 -11.19 21.68 -5.52
N GLY A 560 -11.86 20.70 -6.14
CA GLY A 560 -13.30 20.78 -6.43
C GLY A 560 -14.18 20.86 -5.17
N GLN A 561 -13.70 20.32 -4.05
CA GLN A 561 -14.41 20.25 -2.76
C GLN A 561 -13.87 21.26 -1.75
N ASN A 562 -12.60 21.17 -1.36
CA ASN A 562 -12.03 21.88 -0.22
C ASN A 562 -11.19 23.12 -0.60
N ARG A 563 -10.19 22.93 -1.47
CA ARG A 563 -9.12 23.91 -1.71
C ARG A 563 -9.46 24.89 -2.83
N ASN A 564 -10.54 25.64 -2.65
CA ASN A 564 -11.09 26.57 -3.65
C ASN A 564 -11.62 27.88 -3.05
N LYS A 565 -11.89 28.84 -3.95
CA LYS A 565 -12.45 30.16 -3.63
C LYS A 565 -13.85 30.13 -3.02
N PHE A 566 -14.65 29.09 -3.23
CA PHE A 566 -16.01 28.98 -2.70
C PHE A 566 -16.01 28.61 -1.21
N VAL A 567 -15.18 27.65 -0.80
CA VAL A 567 -14.96 27.33 0.62
C VAL A 567 -14.30 28.51 1.35
N ALA A 568 -13.31 29.17 0.72
CA ALA A 568 -12.71 30.37 1.30
C ALA A 568 -13.73 31.51 1.51
N ALA A 569 -14.66 31.72 0.57
CA ALA A 569 -15.77 32.67 0.76
C ALA A 569 -16.74 32.23 1.88
N ALA A 570 -16.99 30.93 2.03
CA ALA A 570 -17.81 30.38 3.13
C ALA A 570 -17.16 30.56 4.51
N LEU A 571 -15.83 30.46 4.61
CA LEU A 571 -15.10 30.72 5.85
C LEU A 571 -15.04 32.21 6.19
N LEU A 572 -14.78 33.10 5.22
CA LEU A 572 -14.95 34.55 5.39
C LEU A 572 -16.36 34.91 5.91
N TYR A 573 -17.39 34.31 5.29
CA TYR A 573 -18.77 34.48 5.69
C TYR A 573 -19.01 34.02 7.14
N SER A 574 -18.54 32.82 7.47
CA SER A 574 -18.73 32.21 8.79
C SER A 574 -18.07 33.02 9.91
N VAL A 575 -16.86 33.53 9.69
CA VAL A 575 -16.17 34.43 10.64
C VAL A 575 -16.93 35.75 10.82
N LYS A 576 -17.47 36.30 9.72
CA LYS A 576 -18.21 37.57 9.75
C LYS A 576 -19.54 37.47 10.50
N VAL A 577 -20.29 36.40 10.30
CA VAL A 577 -21.64 36.21 10.88
C VAL A 577 -21.60 35.60 12.29
N ASN A 578 -20.61 34.77 12.60
CA ASN A 578 -20.51 34.18 13.94
C ASN A 578 -20.19 35.26 15.00
N LYS A 579 -20.85 35.21 16.16
CA LYS A 579 -20.70 36.20 17.23
C LYS A 579 -19.38 36.09 18.00
N HIS A 580 -18.85 34.89 18.22
CA HIS A 580 -17.74 34.61 19.13
C HIS A 580 -16.42 34.22 18.44
N ILE A 581 -16.47 33.59 17.27
CA ILE A 581 -15.27 33.19 16.51
C ILE A 581 -14.55 34.44 15.97
N ASN A 582 -13.26 34.56 16.30
CA ASN A 582 -12.38 35.64 15.89
C ASN A 582 -11.47 35.23 14.72
N ILE A 583 -10.97 33.99 14.74
CA ILE A 583 -10.01 33.46 13.75
C ILE A 583 -10.43 32.08 13.29
N ILE A 584 -10.36 31.84 11.98
CA ILE A 584 -10.39 30.50 11.39
C ILE A 584 -9.15 30.31 10.52
N ASP A 585 -8.43 29.23 10.77
CA ASP A 585 -7.39 28.70 9.90
C ASP A 585 -7.92 27.48 9.11
N GLN A 586 -7.57 27.38 7.84
CA GLN A 586 -7.67 26.14 7.07
C GLN A 586 -6.29 25.76 6.54
N LYS A 587 -5.76 24.64 7.04
CA LYS A 587 -4.40 24.16 6.83
C LYS A 587 -4.43 22.89 5.95
N TYR A 588 -3.50 22.81 5.00
CA TYR A 588 -3.40 21.74 4.02
C TYR A 588 -2.07 20.99 4.18
N LEU A 589 -2.13 19.67 4.36
CA LEU A 589 -0.94 18.82 4.50
C LEU A 589 -0.31 18.50 3.13
N GLU A 590 0.83 17.79 3.12
CA GLU A 590 1.42 17.32 1.84
C GLU A 590 0.64 16.16 1.21
N THR A 591 0.46 16.22 -0.10
CA THR A 591 -0.30 15.23 -0.88
C THR A 591 0.34 13.84 -0.84
N GLY A 592 -0.48 12.80 -0.70
CA GLY A 592 -0.03 11.43 -0.46
C GLY A 592 0.64 11.19 0.90
N HIS A 593 0.64 12.19 1.80
CA HIS A 593 1.14 12.09 3.18
C HIS A 593 0.17 12.67 4.24
N THR A 594 -1.04 13.00 3.80
CA THR A 594 -2.21 13.25 4.65
C THR A 594 -2.45 12.04 5.55
N HIS A 595 -2.41 12.26 6.87
CA HIS A 595 -2.79 11.26 7.86
C HIS A 595 -3.72 11.98 8.84
N MET A 596 -5.01 11.72 8.73
CA MET A 596 -6.06 12.49 9.37
C MET A 596 -6.84 11.62 10.35
N GLU A 597 -7.22 12.17 11.49
CA GLU A 597 -7.91 11.39 12.53
C GLU A 597 -9.31 10.94 12.08
N CYS A 598 -9.94 11.64 11.12
CA CYS A 598 -11.14 11.19 10.43
C CYS A 598 -10.97 9.89 9.62
N ASP A 599 -9.77 9.56 9.12
CA ASP A 599 -9.49 8.26 8.46
C ASP A 599 -9.83 7.08 9.40
N SER A 600 -9.61 7.27 10.70
CA SER A 600 -9.94 6.27 11.73
C SER A 600 -11.45 6.15 11.98
N MET A 601 -12.22 7.22 11.74
CA MET A 601 -13.68 7.17 11.79
C MET A 601 -14.22 6.33 10.63
N HIS A 602 -13.74 6.60 9.41
CA HIS A 602 -14.14 5.87 8.20
C HIS A 602 -13.83 4.37 8.34
N ALA A 603 -12.63 4.01 8.83
CA ALA A 603 -12.27 2.62 9.10
C ALA A 603 -13.18 1.94 10.16
N ALA A 604 -13.63 2.68 11.18
CA ALA A 604 -14.56 2.16 12.19
C ALA A 604 -15.98 1.97 11.63
N ILE A 605 -16.46 2.91 10.82
CA ILE A 605 -17.78 2.88 10.15
C ILE A 605 -17.82 1.73 9.14
N GLU A 606 -16.79 1.56 8.32
CA GLU A 606 -16.67 0.45 7.37
C GLU A 606 -16.65 -0.92 8.08
N HIS A 607 -15.99 -1.01 9.24
CA HIS A 607 -16.00 -2.24 10.05
C HIS A 607 -17.37 -2.52 10.70
N ALA A 608 -18.14 -1.48 11.08
CA ALA A 608 -19.50 -1.63 11.56
C ALA A 608 -20.46 -2.09 10.44
N LYS A 609 -20.39 -1.45 9.26
CA LYS A 609 -21.17 -1.80 8.03
C LYS A 609 -21.14 -3.30 7.75
N ARG A 610 -19.96 -3.95 7.87
CA ARG A 610 -19.78 -5.39 7.56
C ARG A 610 -20.66 -6.34 8.38
N LYS A 611 -21.31 -5.88 9.46
CA LYS A 611 -22.17 -6.70 10.34
C LYS A 611 -23.66 -6.37 10.23
N THR A 612 -24.05 -5.44 9.35
CA THR A 612 -25.40 -4.87 9.29
C THR A 612 -25.87 -4.69 7.86
N ASN A 613 -27.07 -5.18 7.53
CA ASN A 613 -27.75 -4.75 6.32
C ASN A 613 -28.29 -3.33 6.49
N ILE A 614 -28.22 -2.52 5.43
CA ILE A 614 -28.64 -1.12 5.41
C ILE A 614 -29.60 -0.97 4.24
N TYR A 615 -30.87 -0.74 4.54
CA TYR A 615 -31.95 -0.68 3.56
C TYR A 615 -32.33 0.76 3.17
N ILE A 616 -32.15 1.74 4.06
CA ILE A 616 -32.44 3.16 3.78
C ILE A 616 -31.37 4.09 4.37
N PRO A 617 -31.18 5.32 3.84
CA PRO A 617 -30.08 6.19 4.25
C PRO A 617 -30.08 6.58 5.73
N SER A 618 -31.24 6.64 6.38
CA SER A 618 -31.34 6.96 7.81
C SER A 618 -30.75 5.86 8.71
N GLN A 619 -30.59 4.63 8.24
CA GLN A 619 -29.99 3.54 9.02
C GLN A 619 -28.45 3.69 9.16
N TRP A 620 -27.80 4.50 8.31
CA TRP A 620 -26.39 4.87 8.50
C TRP A 620 -26.14 5.58 9.82
N ASP A 621 -27.12 6.33 10.33
CA ASP A 621 -27.05 6.98 11.64
C ASP A 621 -26.76 5.96 12.76
N THR A 622 -27.49 4.85 12.76
CA THR A 622 -27.32 3.77 13.74
C THR A 622 -25.97 3.07 13.56
N VAL A 623 -25.55 2.82 12.32
CA VAL A 623 -24.25 2.19 12.02
C VAL A 623 -23.08 3.06 12.48
N ILE A 624 -23.16 4.38 12.27
CA ILE A 624 -22.12 5.34 12.68
C ILE A 624 -22.09 5.50 14.20
N HIS A 625 -23.24 5.57 14.88
CA HIS A 625 -23.29 5.53 16.35
C HIS A 625 -22.68 4.24 16.91
N MET A 626 -22.96 3.08 16.30
CA MET A 626 -22.39 1.78 16.73
C MET A 626 -20.90 1.60 16.38
N ALA A 627 -20.34 2.38 15.45
CA ALA A 627 -18.95 2.26 15.02
C ALA A 627 -17.94 2.48 16.16
N ARG A 628 -18.31 3.26 17.18
CA ARG A 628 -17.46 3.55 18.34
C ARG A 628 -18.25 3.45 19.65
N ARG A 629 -17.97 2.40 20.42
CA ARG A 629 -18.62 2.13 21.72
C ARG A 629 -18.41 3.24 22.76
N ASN A 630 -17.16 3.71 22.90
CA ASN A 630 -16.78 4.70 23.90
C ASN A 630 -16.62 6.07 23.23
N ASN A 631 -17.49 7.02 23.60
CA ASN A 631 -17.72 8.29 22.90
C ASN A 631 -18.23 8.08 21.45
N PRO A 632 -19.50 7.67 21.25
CA PRO A 632 -20.11 7.53 19.94
C PRO A 632 -20.01 8.79 19.08
N TYR A 633 -19.97 8.62 17.76
CA TYR A 633 -19.93 9.73 16.83
C TYR A 633 -21.31 10.41 16.75
N VAL A 634 -21.32 11.75 16.74
CA VAL A 634 -22.56 12.54 16.58
C VAL A 634 -22.93 12.54 15.10
N VAL A 635 -24.14 12.12 14.76
CA VAL A 635 -24.62 12.14 13.37
C VAL A 635 -25.58 13.31 13.16
N ILE A 636 -25.37 14.05 12.07
CA ILE A 636 -26.20 15.19 11.67
C ILE A 636 -26.71 14.92 10.25
N PRO A 637 -27.95 14.45 10.07
CA PRO A 637 -28.55 14.33 8.74
C PRO A 637 -28.82 15.72 8.17
N LEU A 638 -28.41 15.94 6.92
CA LEU A 638 -28.66 17.16 6.16
C LEU A 638 -29.77 16.95 5.14
N LYS A 639 -30.49 18.04 4.87
CA LYS A 639 -31.56 18.14 3.89
C LYS A 639 -31.21 19.16 2.81
N TYR A 640 -31.91 19.11 1.68
CA TYR A 640 -31.63 20.03 0.57
C TYR A 640 -31.70 21.52 0.94
N TRP A 641 -32.50 21.87 1.95
CA TRP A 641 -32.60 23.23 2.49
C TRP A 641 -31.49 23.63 3.49
N ASP A 642 -30.68 22.67 3.97
CA ASP A 642 -29.47 22.95 4.77
C ASP A 642 -28.27 23.33 3.88
N ILE A 643 -28.34 23.08 2.56
CA ILE A 643 -27.24 23.32 1.63
C ILE A 643 -27.31 24.73 1.06
N LEU A 644 -26.32 25.56 1.36
CA LEU A 644 -26.23 26.96 0.99
C LEU A 644 -25.36 27.18 -0.28
N ASP A 645 -25.71 28.19 -1.08
CA ASP A 645 -25.00 28.51 -2.33
C ASP A 645 -23.83 29.49 -2.12
N PHE A 646 -22.71 28.93 -1.65
CA PHE A 646 -21.45 29.67 -1.54
C PHE A 646 -20.80 30.00 -2.89
N LYS A 647 -21.21 29.36 -4.00
CA LYS A 647 -20.73 29.71 -5.35
C LYS A 647 -21.33 31.04 -5.80
N SER A 648 -22.62 31.28 -5.54
CA SER A 648 -23.26 32.57 -5.80
C SER A 648 -22.75 33.66 -4.84
N LEU A 649 -22.63 33.36 -3.54
CA LEU A 649 -22.06 34.28 -2.55
C LEU A 649 -20.65 34.78 -2.95
N GLN A 650 -19.78 33.88 -3.41
CA GLN A 650 -18.43 34.25 -3.85
C GLN A 650 -18.48 35.23 -5.03
N LYS A 651 -19.29 34.93 -6.06
CA LYS A 651 -19.42 35.76 -7.27
C LYS A 651 -19.99 37.16 -6.98
N GLU A 652 -20.94 37.25 -6.06
CA GLU A 652 -21.62 38.50 -5.73
C GLU A 652 -20.83 39.37 -4.75
N ASN A 653 -20.25 38.77 -3.70
CA ASN A 653 -19.70 39.50 -2.55
C ASN A 653 -18.17 39.46 -2.43
N TYR A 654 -17.48 38.50 -3.05
CA TYR A 654 -16.04 38.27 -2.85
C TYR A 654 -15.29 38.18 -4.18
N LYS A 655 -15.09 39.34 -4.83
CA LYS A 655 -14.31 39.44 -6.07
C LYS A 655 -12.82 39.64 -5.80
N ASN A 656 -11.98 39.48 -6.82
CA ASN A 656 -10.52 39.67 -6.77
C ASN A 656 -9.78 38.65 -5.87
N MET A 657 -10.15 37.36 -5.98
CA MET A 657 -9.51 36.26 -5.22
C MET A 657 -8.32 35.60 -5.95
N GLU A 658 -7.91 36.15 -7.09
CA GLU A 658 -6.89 35.58 -7.98
C GLU A 658 -5.59 36.39 -8.00
N GLN A 659 -5.58 37.57 -7.38
CA GLN A 659 -4.42 38.44 -7.20
C GLN A 659 -4.29 38.85 -5.74
N ASN A 660 -3.06 38.93 -5.24
CA ASN A 660 -2.78 39.44 -3.90
C ASN A 660 -2.73 40.98 -3.88
N LYS A 661 -2.54 41.59 -2.70
CA LYS A 661 -2.41 43.05 -2.55
C LYS A 661 -1.24 43.68 -3.34
N LYS A 662 -0.24 42.90 -3.74
CA LYS A 662 0.91 43.33 -4.56
C LYS A 662 0.64 43.22 -6.07
N GLY A 663 -0.52 42.69 -6.48
CA GLY A 663 -0.88 42.44 -7.88
C GLY A 663 -0.39 41.10 -8.44
N GLU A 664 0.22 40.24 -7.62
CA GLU A 664 0.79 38.96 -8.05
C GLU A 664 -0.30 37.87 -8.11
N LYS A 665 -0.24 36.97 -9.12
CA LYS A 665 -1.21 35.86 -9.28
C LYS A 665 -1.12 34.88 -8.10
N VAL A 666 -2.25 34.61 -7.46
CA VAL A 666 -2.36 33.69 -6.32
C VAL A 666 -2.37 32.25 -6.81
N ARG A 667 -1.41 31.45 -6.34
CA ARG A 667 -1.29 30.03 -6.70
C ARG A 667 -2.07 29.15 -5.73
N TRP A 668 -3.39 29.04 -5.92
CA TRP A 668 -4.28 28.25 -5.06
C TRP A 668 -3.79 26.80 -4.83
N ARG A 669 -3.16 26.18 -5.84
CA ARG A 669 -2.53 24.84 -5.78
C ARG A 669 -1.29 24.74 -4.88
N GLU A 670 -0.71 25.86 -4.44
CA GLU A 670 0.48 25.91 -3.59
C GLU A 670 0.17 26.36 -2.14
N ILE A 671 -1.00 26.98 -1.88
CA ILE A 671 -1.40 27.47 -0.54
C ILE A 671 -1.44 26.35 0.51
N LYS A 672 -0.66 26.47 1.58
CA LYS A 672 -0.64 25.51 2.72
C LYS A 672 -1.46 25.96 3.92
N GLN A 673 -1.74 27.25 4.03
CA GLN A 673 -2.60 27.81 5.07
C GLN A 673 -3.40 28.97 4.50
N LEU A 674 -4.71 28.98 4.76
CA LEU A 674 -5.60 30.13 4.66
C LEU A 674 -5.96 30.55 6.10
N GLN A 675 -6.04 31.85 6.35
CA GLN A 675 -6.51 32.39 7.62
C GLN A 675 -7.50 33.53 7.38
N PHE A 676 -8.58 33.50 8.15
CA PHE A 676 -9.71 34.42 8.08
C PHE A 676 -9.89 35.06 9.46
N ARG A 677 -9.97 36.40 9.51
CA ARG A 677 -10.02 37.17 10.75
C ARG A 677 -11.26 38.05 10.80
N LYS A 678 -11.89 38.13 11.97
CA LYS A 678 -13.11 38.92 12.19
C LYS A 678 -12.88 40.43 12.13
N GLU A 679 -11.70 40.88 12.51
CA GLU A 679 -11.26 42.28 12.44
C GLU A 679 -11.09 42.76 10.99
N THR A 680 -10.70 41.86 10.08
CA THR A 680 -10.44 42.17 8.66
C THR A 680 -11.26 41.26 7.73
N PRO A 681 -12.61 41.33 7.77
CA PRO A 681 -13.54 40.35 7.17
C PRO A 681 -13.57 40.35 5.62
N ASN A 682 -12.75 41.17 4.98
CA ASN A 682 -12.58 41.28 3.53
C ASN A 682 -11.15 40.91 3.08
N ILE A 683 -10.29 40.43 3.98
CA ILE A 683 -8.91 40.01 3.69
C ILE A 683 -8.79 38.52 3.95
N ILE A 684 -8.22 37.80 2.99
CA ILE A 684 -7.78 36.42 3.18
C ILE A 684 -6.27 36.44 3.32
N TYR A 685 -5.78 35.96 4.45
CA TYR A 685 -4.36 35.77 4.70
C TYR A 685 -3.97 34.37 4.22
N TYR A 686 -2.84 34.22 3.53
CA TYR A 686 -2.41 32.90 3.04
C TYR A 686 -0.89 32.72 3.08
N LYS A 687 -0.44 31.46 3.15
CA LYS A 687 0.98 31.07 3.10
C LYS A 687 1.22 29.94 2.09
N TYR A 688 2.40 29.90 1.47
CA TYR A 688 2.85 28.75 0.67
C TYR A 688 3.70 27.76 1.52
N SER A 689 4.23 28.21 2.66
CA SER A 689 4.90 27.39 3.68
C SER A 689 4.53 27.87 5.10
N PHE A 690 4.37 26.96 6.06
CA PHE A 690 3.97 27.30 7.43
C PHE A 690 4.90 28.32 8.12
N ARG A 691 6.20 28.33 7.74
CA ARG A 691 7.23 29.26 8.26
C ARG A 691 7.26 30.65 7.59
N GLU A 692 6.53 30.86 6.51
CA GLU A 692 6.47 32.17 5.83
C GLU A 692 5.58 33.15 6.60
N GLU A 693 5.74 34.44 6.32
CA GLU A 693 4.75 35.46 6.67
C GLU A 693 3.49 35.32 5.81
N PHE A 694 2.37 35.88 6.30
CA PHE A 694 1.12 35.86 5.54
C PHE A 694 1.17 36.84 4.37
N ASN A 695 0.87 36.35 3.17
CA ASN A 695 0.46 37.18 2.05
C ASN A 695 -1.04 37.49 2.16
N GLU A 696 -1.49 38.58 1.54
CA GLU A 696 -2.86 39.08 1.70
C GLU A 696 -3.60 39.21 0.37
N ILE A 697 -4.84 38.70 0.33
CA ILE A 697 -5.79 38.87 -0.77
C ILE A 697 -6.88 39.83 -0.29
N ALA A 698 -6.95 41.02 -0.90
CA ALA A 698 -8.01 41.98 -0.63
C ALA A 698 -9.24 41.67 -1.51
N CYS A 699 -10.27 41.10 -0.90
CA CYS A 699 -11.52 40.78 -1.58
C CYS A 699 -12.32 42.07 -1.81
N LYS A 700 -12.64 42.37 -3.07
CA LYS A 700 -13.50 43.51 -3.42
C LYS A 700 -14.95 43.15 -3.14
N VAL A 701 -15.53 43.75 -2.10
CA VAL A 701 -16.96 43.66 -1.79
C VAL A 701 -17.74 44.59 -2.72
N VAL A 702 -18.73 44.05 -3.42
CA VAL A 702 -19.58 44.83 -4.34
C VAL A 702 -20.64 45.61 -3.55
N THR A 703 -20.35 46.86 -3.20
CA THR A 703 -21.37 47.79 -2.69
C THR A 703 -22.19 48.38 -3.84
N ARG A 704 -23.32 47.73 -4.17
CA ARG A 704 -24.35 48.35 -5.03
C ARG A 704 -25.02 49.52 -4.29
N GLY A 705 -24.58 50.75 -4.59
CA GLY A 705 -25.30 52.02 -4.46
C GLY A 705 -25.97 52.37 -3.12
N ARG A 706 -25.40 53.36 -2.40
CA ARG A 706 -25.87 53.94 -1.12
C ARG A 706 -25.86 52.90 0.03
N GLN A 707 -25.22 53.23 1.15
CA GLN A 707 -24.97 52.28 2.25
C GLN A 707 -26.27 51.66 2.80
N LYS A 708 -26.66 50.49 2.28
CA LYS A 708 -27.39 49.51 3.09
C LYS A 708 -26.42 49.01 4.15
N LEU A 709 -26.82 49.18 5.41
CA LEU A 709 -26.18 48.54 6.56
C LEU A 709 -25.92 47.06 6.26
N VAL A 710 -24.73 46.59 6.65
CA VAL A 710 -24.10 45.36 6.14
C VAL A 710 -24.67 44.09 6.82
N ASP A 711 -25.86 44.20 7.40
CA ASP A 711 -26.41 43.27 8.38
C ASP A 711 -27.16 42.08 7.75
N ASN A 712 -27.61 42.21 6.50
CA ASN A 712 -28.38 41.18 5.79
C ASN A 712 -27.58 40.51 4.66
N LEU A 713 -26.40 39.97 4.98
CA LEU A 713 -25.69 39.05 4.09
C LEU A 713 -26.28 37.63 4.26
N ALA A 714 -27.49 37.40 3.74
CA ALA A 714 -28.14 36.09 3.79
C ALA A 714 -27.68 35.24 2.59
N VAL A 715 -27.10 34.06 2.85
CA VAL A 715 -26.80 33.08 1.78
C VAL A 715 -28.09 32.36 1.40
N SER A 716 -28.37 32.26 0.10
CA SER A 716 -29.50 31.48 -0.41
C SER A 716 -29.26 29.98 -0.28
N SER A 717 -30.33 29.19 -0.19
CA SER A 717 -30.25 27.74 -0.39
C SER A 717 -29.84 27.44 -1.84
N LYS A 718 -28.89 26.51 -2.03
CA LYS A 718 -28.48 25.98 -3.34
C LYS A 718 -29.62 25.21 -4.01
N TYR A 719 -30.44 24.53 -3.21
CA TYR A 719 -31.52 23.66 -3.69
C TYR A 719 -32.88 24.15 -3.18
N LYS A 720 -33.86 24.20 -4.09
CA LYS A 720 -35.25 24.56 -3.78
C LYS A 720 -36.11 23.34 -3.44
N GLU A 721 -35.71 22.17 -3.92
CA GLU A 721 -36.38 20.89 -3.78
C GLU A 721 -35.35 19.76 -3.83
N ARG A 722 -35.77 18.51 -3.56
CA ARG A 722 -34.92 17.34 -3.69
C ARG A 722 -34.47 17.08 -5.12
N LEU A 723 -33.21 16.74 -5.29
CA LEU A 723 -32.62 16.39 -6.58
C LEU A 723 -33.18 15.05 -7.12
N PRO A 724 -33.60 14.99 -8.40
CA PRO A 724 -34.14 13.76 -8.98
C PRO A 724 -33.07 12.71 -9.30
N ILE A 725 -33.38 11.44 -9.06
CA ILE A 725 -32.61 10.28 -9.56
C ILE A 725 -33.04 9.90 -10.99
N THR A 726 -32.34 8.93 -11.58
CA THR A 726 -32.71 8.38 -12.89
C THR A 726 -33.92 7.45 -12.75
N GLU A 727 -34.72 7.34 -13.82
CA GLU A 727 -35.84 6.39 -13.85
C GLU A 727 -35.36 4.95 -13.73
N ALA A 728 -34.21 4.61 -14.33
CA ALA A 728 -33.59 3.28 -14.22
C ALA A 728 -33.18 2.94 -12.78
N LYS A 729 -32.57 3.88 -12.04
CA LYS A 729 -32.23 3.69 -10.62
C LYS A 729 -33.50 3.56 -9.77
N LYS A 730 -34.54 4.37 -10.00
CA LYS A 730 -35.80 4.23 -9.27
C LYS A 730 -36.48 2.88 -9.54
N ALA A 731 -36.50 2.43 -10.80
CA ALA A 731 -37.05 1.12 -11.16
C ALA A 731 -36.29 -0.04 -10.48
N ASP A 732 -34.97 0.02 -10.47
CA ASP A 732 -34.13 -0.97 -9.76
C ASP A 732 -34.41 -1.01 -8.25
N LEU A 733 -34.45 0.16 -7.60
CA LEU A 733 -34.74 0.26 -6.16
C LEU A 733 -36.17 -0.20 -5.81
N LEU A 734 -37.16 0.09 -6.66
CA LEU A 734 -38.52 -0.43 -6.49
C LEU A 734 -38.62 -1.94 -6.77
N SER A 735 -37.80 -2.51 -7.66
CA SER A 735 -37.77 -3.96 -7.88
C SER A 735 -37.23 -4.71 -6.65
N LEU A 736 -36.26 -4.13 -5.92
CA LEU A 736 -35.77 -4.67 -4.63
C LEU A 736 -36.81 -4.56 -3.50
N CYS A 737 -37.74 -3.60 -3.59
CA CYS A 737 -38.91 -3.53 -2.71
C CYS A 737 -39.95 -4.62 -3.05
N GLN A 738 -40.15 -4.89 -4.34
CA GLN A 738 -41.10 -5.90 -4.81
C GLN A 738 -40.62 -7.35 -4.53
N SER A 739 -39.31 -7.60 -4.56
CA SER A 739 -38.74 -8.92 -4.23
C SER A 739 -38.63 -9.21 -2.73
N GLY A 740 -39.12 -8.30 -1.86
CA GLY A 740 -39.11 -8.49 -0.40
C GLY A 740 -37.73 -8.35 0.27
N ILE A 741 -36.69 -8.02 -0.49
CA ILE A 741 -35.33 -7.82 0.04
C ILE A 741 -35.26 -6.55 0.91
N ILE A 742 -35.93 -5.48 0.47
CA ILE A 742 -36.12 -4.27 1.25
C ILE A 742 -37.39 -4.46 2.11
N PRO A 743 -37.29 -4.37 3.45
CA PRO A 743 -38.43 -4.49 4.36
C PRO A 743 -39.58 -3.51 4.04
N ALA A 744 -40.81 -3.91 4.36
CA ALA A 744 -42.03 -3.22 3.92
C ALA A 744 -42.15 -1.76 4.42
N ASP A 745 -41.62 -1.47 5.60
CA ASP A 745 -41.52 -0.13 6.21
C ASP A 745 -40.61 0.82 5.40
N CYS A 746 -39.55 0.29 4.79
CA CYS A 746 -38.58 1.02 4.00
C CYS A 746 -39.10 1.38 2.58
N VAL A 747 -40.13 0.70 2.09
CA VAL A 747 -40.64 0.86 0.70
C VAL A 747 -41.16 2.27 0.42
N GLN A 748 -41.78 2.93 1.41
CA GLN A 748 -42.37 4.25 1.22
C GLN A 748 -41.31 5.34 0.96
N PHE A 749 -40.11 5.19 1.53
CA PHE A 749 -38.97 6.05 1.21
C PHE A 749 -38.66 6.02 -0.29
N TYR A 750 -38.50 4.82 -0.87
CA TYR A 750 -38.15 4.64 -2.28
C TYR A 750 -39.24 5.12 -3.25
N LYS A 751 -40.52 4.94 -2.89
CA LYS A 751 -41.64 5.50 -3.66
C LYS A 751 -41.58 7.03 -3.73
N SER A 752 -41.18 7.70 -2.64
CA SER A 752 -41.13 9.16 -2.53
C SER A 752 -39.97 9.85 -3.30
N LEU A 753 -39.00 9.10 -3.83
CA LEU A 753 -37.82 9.70 -4.48
C LEU A 753 -38.20 10.37 -5.83
N PRO A 754 -37.80 11.63 -6.09
CA PRO A 754 -38.07 12.30 -7.37
C PRO A 754 -37.26 11.71 -8.53
N THR A 755 -37.77 11.79 -9.75
CA THR A 755 -37.14 11.24 -10.98
C THR A 755 -37.13 12.21 -12.14
N LYS A 756 -36.12 12.11 -13.02
CA LYS A 756 -36.01 12.94 -14.23
C LYS A 756 -35.54 12.12 -15.45
N LYS A 757 -36.28 12.24 -16.55
CA LYS A 757 -35.92 11.65 -17.85
C LYS A 757 -34.60 12.21 -18.39
N GLY A 758 -33.80 11.35 -19.02
CA GLY A 758 -32.53 11.73 -19.67
C GLY A 758 -31.33 11.96 -18.74
N LYS A 759 -31.49 11.91 -17.41
CA LYS A 759 -30.34 11.93 -16.48
C LYS A 759 -29.60 10.59 -16.60
N LYS A 760 -28.30 10.62 -16.92
CA LYS A 760 -27.41 9.44 -16.85
C LYS A 760 -27.02 9.18 -15.40
N ASP A 761 -26.98 7.91 -15.00
CA ASP A 761 -26.33 7.52 -13.74
C ASP A 761 -24.82 7.69 -13.88
N ARG A 762 -24.20 8.23 -12.83
CA ARG A 762 -22.74 8.33 -12.69
C ARG A 762 -22.32 7.47 -11.51
N LEU A 763 -21.14 6.84 -11.62
CA LEU A 763 -20.45 6.36 -10.42
C LEU A 763 -20.12 7.56 -9.53
N PRO A 764 -19.83 7.32 -8.24
CA PRO A 764 -19.01 8.21 -7.44
C PRO A 764 -17.81 8.66 -8.25
N GLU A 765 -17.73 9.96 -8.51
CA GLU A 765 -16.52 10.57 -9.02
C GLU A 765 -15.44 10.37 -7.93
N PRO A 766 -14.33 9.63 -8.18
CA PRO A 766 -13.15 9.73 -7.31
C PRO A 766 -12.72 11.19 -7.25
N ASP A 767 -11.99 11.57 -6.21
CA ASP A 767 -11.64 12.96 -5.91
C ASP A 767 -10.68 13.53 -6.95
N VAL A 768 -11.28 13.94 -8.07
CA VAL A 768 -10.58 14.42 -9.25
C VAL A 768 -10.44 15.92 -9.09
N GLU A 769 -9.18 16.33 -9.04
CA GLU A 769 -8.77 17.69 -9.37
C GLU A 769 -9.52 18.10 -10.65
N GLU A 770 -10.48 19.01 -10.54
CA GLU A 770 -11.02 19.72 -11.69
C GLU A 770 -9.81 20.32 -12.41
N GLN A 771 -9.45 19.70 -13.54
CA GLN A 771 -8.53 20.31 -14.48
C GLN A 771 -9.31 21.45 -15.10
N ASP A 772 -9.20 22.63 -14.48
CA ASP A 772 -9.55 23.89 -15.12
C ASP A 772 -8.99 23.83 -16.55
N GLN A 773 -9.89 23.98 -17.53
CA GLN A 773 -9.51 24.21 -18.92
C GLN A 773 -9.01 25.66 -19.06
N ASP A 774 -7.99 26.01 -18.27
CA ASP A 774 -7.13 27.17 -18.48
C ASP A 774 -6.15 26.82 -19.61
N SER A 775 -6.70 26.59 -20.80
CA SER A 775 -5.98 26.74 -22.05
C SER A 775 -6.16 28.18 -22.53
N ASP A 776 -5.04 28.91 -22.49
CA ASP A 776 -4.81 30.29 -22.94
C ASP A 776 -5.30 31.43 -22.01
#